data_AF-A0A9P7Z591-F1
#
_entry.id   AF-A0A9P7Z591-F1
#
_cell.length_a   1.000
_cell.length_b   1.000
_cell.length_c   1.000
_cell.angle_alpha   90.00
_cell.angle_beta   90.00
_cell.angle_gamma   90.00
#
_symmetry.space_group_name_H-M   'P 1'
#
loop_
_entity.id
_entity.type
_entity.pdbx_description
1 polymer ?
#
loop_
_entity_poly.entity_id
_entity_poly.type
_entity_poly.pdbx_seq_one_letter_code
_entity_poly.pdbx_strand_id
1 'polypeptide(L)'
;MARNKIFSSPFLTIICLFNLFTSILAASAVLGVDLGTEYIKAALVKPGIPLEIVLTKDSRRKETAAIAFKPQKNPKKGEYPERAYGSDAVALSARFPGDVYPNLKTLLGLSIDNSVVSEWASRRPALKLVADKTRNTAAFLSGAFTSDEEPWTVEEILAMELQSIQKNAESLAGNGSKIKDLVITVPHFYTAEEKRAVQLAADLAGLRVLELVSDGLAVGLNYATSRTFPSITTGGKPEYHMVFDMGAGSTKASVLKFQGRTVKDVGKYNKTIQEVHVLGNGWDRTLGGDALNAVIMDNMIAQFVESPKAQKVSATIDGVKGYGRAASKLWKEAERLRQVLSANTNTQASFEGLYEDVDFKYKISRAEFETMSMSHAARVGVVIQKALDMAELEVTDLDSVILHGGASRTPFVQKELEKIFGNPDKIRTNVNSDEAAVFGAGFRGAGLSPSFRVKEIRAFEVASFRAGIKWTNIYEKPQHQQLWKTTSFLGAEKQYVFKNQKDFSIEFYQHVPSLENFSPGGAEKSTFEITTLNLTESTAVLKEKFGCTDDDINLKLSTRLGYSDGEVAINKLYLDCEVEDVEKPGVVDSMKNMFGFGKKDQVSLADGESSEIAIEGTSTESSSTSTTSTSTKSAKKSKETKDSKKDGKLTKHFEVVPVAYKSTTKGLPELPTAEITRMKERISAFADSDRSRRLREEALNQLEGFTYKARDVLADEAFIAASTEEERASLEAKAKDASEWIYAEGRDATREELKSKLNEMKEIVTPVEKRKEEAAALPAALEELNKVINDAQTFIKSITGQIKNETEAHEQFTASKVAASKATPTPSPSPVDDFVELEEEASETTTAPVEEETMDPPTYKQEDLTLIEQLDEEISIWLAEILPKQKALQATDNPILLVKDVQERAKKLTDAQVDLLMKSMKKPYKSARPTKKKTSKPKKSKKTKINSAAKGKPTINFGEEGENFFKMGENGEMPSEEDIKEFIDKQQRHQAAKDQLVKEAEEKAEAVKKSAEEETTDGDDTVEPVVEREDNRGHDEL
;
A
#
# COMPACT_ATOMS: atom_id res chain seq x y z
N MET A 1 56.42 2.35 -1.35
CA MET A 1 55.10 2.59 -1.98
C MET A 1 54.42 1.24 -2.20
N ALA A 2 53.40 0.85 -1.42
CA ALA A 2 52.55 -0.33 -1.68
C ALA A 2 51.41 -0.49 -0.65
N ARG A 3 50.31 0.27 -0.79
CA ARG A 3 48.98 0.03 -0.15
C ARG A 3 47.99 1.08 -0.66
N ASN A 4 47.14 0.69 -1.62
CA ASN A 4 45.85 1.31 -2.05
C ASN A 4 45.44 0.77 -3.43
N LYS A 5 45.07 -0.52 -3.51
CA LYS A 5 44.53 -1.18 -4.72
C LYS A 5 43.43 -2.21 -4.39
N ILE A 6 42.54 -1.89 -3.45
CA ILE A 6 41.38 -2.73 -3.10
C ILE A 6 40.07 -2.12 -3.64
N PHE A 7 39.98 -0.79 -3.74
CA PHE A 7 38.79 -0.06 -4.23
C PHE A 7 38.70 0.13 -5.75
N SER A 8 39.56 -0.52 -6.55
CA SER A 8 39.58 -0.37 -8.03
C SER A 8 39.05 -1.59 -8.78
N SER A 9 38.23 -2.43 -8.14
CA SER A 9 37.56 -3.54 -8.81
C SER A 9 36.24 -3.06 -9.43
N PRO A 10 36.08 -3.07 -10.77
CA PRO A 10 34.80 -2.73 -11.39
C PRO A 10 33.71 -3.72 -10.98
N PHE A 11 34.06 -4.97 -10.66
CA PHE A 11 33.13 -5.99 -10.14
C PHE A 11 32.58 -5.61 -8.77
N LEU A 12 33.42 -5.06 -7.88
CA LEU A 12 32.97 -4.57 -6.57
C LEU A 12 32.11 -3.30 -6.73
N THR A 13 32.46 -2.43 -7.68
CA THR A 13 31.66 -1.24 -8.02
C THR A 13 30.29 -1.63 -8.57
N ILE A 14 30.24 -2.65 -9.44
CA ILE A 14 29.00 -3.24 -9.96
C ILE A 14 28.19 -3.88 -8.84
N ILE A 15 28.79 -4.62 -7.91
CA ILE A 15 28.08 -5.19 -6.75
C ILE A 15 27.51 -4.09 -5.84
N CYS A 16 28.26 -3.01 -5.57
CA CYS A 16 27.75 -1.89 -4.79
C CYS A 16 26.61 -1.16 -5.53
N LEU A 17 26.72 -0.93 -6.84
CA LEU A 17 25.64 -0.40 -7.67
C LEU A 17 24.43 -1.34 -7.68
N PHE A 18 24.63 -2.66 -7.79
CA PHE A 18 23.55 -3.64 -7.79
C PHE A 18 22.83 -3.68 -6.45
N ASN A 19 23.55 -3.57 -5.32
CA ASN A 19 22.94 -3.46 -3.99
C ASN A 19 22.22 -2.11 -3.78
N LEU A 20 22.74 -1.01 -4.35
CA LEU A 20 22.02 0.26 -4.39
C LEU A 20 20.74 0.16 -5.24
N PHE A 21 20.77 -0.54 -6.38
CA PHE A 21 19.60 -0.72 -7.24
C PHE A 21 18.59 -1.74 -6.71
N THR A 22 18.99 -2.82 -6.03
CA THR A 22 18.05 -3.71 -5.33
C THR A 22 17.40 -3.01 -4.13
N SER A 23 18.13 -2.09 -3.48
CA SER A 23 17.57 -1.19 -2.44
C SER A 23 16.61 -0.13 -3.01
N ILE A 24 16.59 0.08 -4.33
CA ILE A 24 15.68 0.99 -5.04
C ILE A 24 14.38 0.29 -5.48
N LEU A 25 14.24 -1.02 -5.25
CA LEU A 25 12.93 -1.67 -5.13
C LEU A 25 12.24 -1.30 -3.78
N ALA A 26 12.19 0.01 -3.49
CA ALA A 26 11.25 0.55 -2.54
C ALA A 26 9.84 0.28 -3.10
N ALA A 27 9.20 -0.77 -2.58
CA ALA A 27 7.88 -1.20 -3.02
C ALA A 27 6.90 -0.02 -2.92
N SER A 28 6.46 0.52 -4.07
CA SER A 28 5.62 1.72 -4.14
C SER A 28 4.28 1.42 -3.49
N ALA A 29 4.18 1.74 -2.21
CA ALA A 29 2.96 1.66 -1.43
C ALA A 29 2.23 3.00 -1.61
N VAL A 30 1.04 2.94 -2.22
CA VAL A 30 0.20 4.11 -2.48
C VAL A 30 -1.04 4.05 -1.60
N LEU A 31 -1.45 5.21 -1.09
CA LEU A 31 -2.62 5.35 -0.22
C LEU A 31 -3.75 6.07 -0.97
N GLY A 32 -4.88 5.40 -1.18
CA GLY A 32 -6.13 6.11 -1.48
C GLY A 32 -6.72 6.64 -0.20
N VAL A 33 -7.06 7.92 -0.12
CA VAL A 33 -7.65 8.54 1.08
C VAL A 33 -8.99 9.16 0.70
N ASP A 34 -10.07 8.62 1.26
CA ASP A 34 -11.34 9.33 1.32
C ASP A 34 -11.35 10.27 2.54
N LEU A 35 -11.09 11.55 2.27
CA LEU A 35 -11.08 12.60 3.28
C LEU A 35 -12.52 13.04 3.53
N GLY A 36 -13.31 12.27 4.29
CA GLY A 36 -14.66 12.69 4.65
C GLY A 36 -14.69 13.84 5.68
N THR A 37 -15.84 14.50 5.84
CA THR A 37 -16.01 15.54 6.87
C THR A 37 -16.09 14.96 8.28
N GLU A 38 -16.78 13.81 8.46
CA GLU A 38 -16.98 13.13 9.76
C GLU A 38 -16.07 11.89 9.90
N TYR A 39 -15.74 11.23 8.77
CA TYR A 39 -14.87 10.06 8.76
C TYR A 39 -13.83 10.11 7.64
N ILE A 40 -12.56 9.98 8.02
CA ILE A 40 -11.47 9.73 7.08
C ILE A 40 -11.34 8.21 6.89
N LYS A 41 -11.11 7.76 5.67
CA LYS A 41 -10.90 6.35 5.33
C LYS A 41 -9.69 6.26 4.43
N ALA A 42 -8.89 5.21 4.56
CA ALA A 42 -7.78 4.98 3.64
C ALA A 42 -7.77 3.54 3.13
N ALA A 43 -7.27 3.35 1.91
CA ALA A 43 -7.03 2.05 1.32
C ALA A 43 -5.58 1.99 0.84
N LEU A 44 -4.85 0.98 1.27
CA LEU A 44 -3.48 0.71 0.90
C LEU A 44 -3.45 -0.15 -0.37
N VAL A 45 -2.47 0.11 -1.24
CA VAL A 45 -2.07 -0.82 -2.29
C VAL A 45 -0.54 -0.89 -2.34
N LYS A 46 0.02 -2.10 -2.27
CA LYS A 46 1.47 -2.37 -2.19
C LYS A 46 1.77 -3.68 -2.93
N PRO A 47 2.93 -3.86 -3.58
CA PRO A 47 3.34 -5.19 -4.06
C PRO A 47 3.21 -6.27 -2.97
N GLY A 48 2.37 -7.28 -3.22
CA GLY A 48 2.02 -8.34 -2.27
C GLY A 48 0.72 -8.12 -1.47
N ILE A 49 0.23 -6.88 -1.37
CA ILE A 49 -1.04 -6.54 -0.69
C ILE A 49 -2.02 -6.00 -1.75
N PRO A 50 -3.18 -6.64 -1.97
CA PRO A 50 -4.20 -6.12 -2.89
C PRO A 50 -4.73 -4.76 -2.37
N LEU A 51 -5.61 -4.11 -3.14
CA LEU A 51 -6.21 -2.87 -2.69
C LEU A 51 -7.12 -3.14 -1.47
N GLU A 52 -6.65 -2.77 -0.28
CA GLU A 52 -7.19 -3.19 1.02
C GLU A 52 -7.45 -1.99 1.94
N ILE A 53 -8.48 -2.06 2.79
CA ILE A 53 -8.83 -0.97 3.71
C ILE A 53 -7.80 -0.88 4.85
N VAL A 54 -7.35 0.34 5.16
CA VAL A 54 -6.54 0.63 6.34
C VAL A 54 -7.48 0.73 7.54
N LEU A 55 -7.33 -0.19 8.48
CA LEU A 55 -8.09 -0.18 9.73
C LEU A 55 -7.53 0.86 10.71
N THR A 56 -8.38 1.33 11.64
CA THR A 56 -7.92 2.04 12.84
C THR A 56 -7.22 1.07 13.80
N LYS A 57 -6.58 1.61 14.85
CA LYS A 57 -6.04 0.79 15.95
C LYS A 57 -7.07 -0.09 16.66
N ASP A 58 -8.36 0.25 16.53
CA ASP A 58 -9.49 -0.46 17.14
C ASP A 58 -10.24 -1.32 16.09
N SER A 59 -9.51 -1.79 15.06
CA SER A 59 -9.99 -2.60 13.92
C SER A 59 -11.16 -2.00 13.11
N ARG A 60 -11.39 -0.68 13.18
CA ARG A 60 -12.51 -0.01 12.47
C ARG A 60 -12.14 0.30 11.02
N ARG A 61 -13.10 0.14 10.10
CA ARG A 61 -12.94 0.41 8.65
C ARG A 61 -13.02 1.89 8.26
N LYS A 62 -13.17 2.78 9.24
CA LYS A 62 -13.23 4.24 9.08
C LYS A 62 -12.72 4.90 10.36
N GLU A 63 -11.89 5.94 10.22
CA GLU A 63 -11.41 6.75 11.33
C GLU A 63 -12.30 7.98 11.49
N THR A 64 -12.51 8.48 12.71
CA THR A 64 -13.29 9.72 12.90
C THR A 64 -12.40 10.94 12.61
N ALA A 65 -12.91 11.93 11.87
CA ALA A 65 -12.16 13.14 11.49
C ALA A 65 -12.05 14.11 12.69
N ALA A 66 -11.23 13.74 13.68
CA ALA A 66 -11.02 14.48 14.91
C ALA A 66 -9.64 14.22 15.53
N ILE A 67 -9.06 15.26 16.12
CA ILE A 67 -7.92 15.19 17.03
C ILE A 67 -8.29 15.77 18.39
N ALA A 68 -7.57 15.40 19.44
CA ALA A 68 -7.61 16.05 20.75
C ALA A 68 -6.20 16.28 21.29
N PHE A 69 -5.98 17.46 21.88
CA PHE A 69 -4.79 17.77 22.67
C PHE A 69 -5.17 17.69 24.16
N LYS A 70 -4.82 16.59 24.86
CA LYS A 70 -5.26 16.40 26.25
C LYS A 70 -4.58 17.43 27.18
N PRO A 71 -5.32 18.38 27.78
CA PRO A 71 -4.70 19.45 28.56
C PRO A 71 -4.04 18.95 29.84
N GLN A 72 -2.83 19.45 30.10
CA GLN A 72 -2.08 19.20 31.33
C GLN A 72 -2.29 20.35 32.33
N LYS A 73 -2.09 20.10 33.63
CA LYS A 73 -2.32 21.11 34.69
C LYS A 73 -1.38 22.32 34.56
N ASN A 74 -0.12 22.08 34.20
CA ASN A 74 0.96 23.06 34.10
C ASN A 74 1.71 22.85 32.77
N PRO A 75 1.16 23.26 31.61
CA PRO A 75 1.87 23.12 30.35
C PRO A 75 3.17 23.93 30.37
N LYS A 76 4.25 23.38 29.82
CA LYS A 76 5.56 24.06 29.71
C LYS A 76 5.91 24.29 28.24
N LYS A 77 6.62 25.38 27.96
CA LYS A 77 7.07 25.72 26.61
C LYS A 77 8.05 24.66 26.08
N GLY A 78 7.74 24.09 24.91
CA GLY A 78 8.51 23.01 24.29
C GLY A 78 8.17 21.59 24.78
N GLU A 79 7.28 21.45 25.76
CA GLU A 79 6.63 20.17 26.07
C GLU A 79 5.32 20.05 25.28
N TYR A 80 5.00 18.83 24.84
CA TYR A 80 3.80 18.55 24.05
C TYR A 80 2.77 17.77 24.91
N PRO A 81 1.47 18.13 24.86
CA PRO A 81 0.41 17.38 25.51
C PRO A 81 0.21 16.02 24.82
N GLU A 82 -0.54 15.11 25.43
CA GLU A 82 -0.89 13.86 24.77
C GLU A 82 -1.89 14.12 23.62
N ARG A 83 -1.62 13.56 22.43
CA ARG A 83 -2.62 13.46 21.35
C ARG A 83 -3.50 12.23 21.50
N ALA A 84 -4.79 12.43 21.25
CA ALA A 84 -5.72 11.37 20.86
C ALA A 84 -6.30 11.70 19.47
N TYR A 85 -6.72 10.67 18.75
CA TYR A 85 -7.27 10.74 17.40
C TYR A 85 -8.61 10.02 17.33
N GLY A 86 -9.42 10.30 16.31
CA GLY A 86 -10.53 9.42 15.99
C GLY A 86 -11.63 9.38 17.06
N SER A 87 -12.14 8.18 17.34
CA SER A 87 -13.11 7.98 18.43
C SER A 87 -12.57 8.38 19.81
N ASP A 88 -11.27 8.23 20.07
CA ASP A 88 -10.65 8.61 21.35
C ASP A 88 -10.66 10.14 21.52
N ALA A 89 -10.48 10.90 20.44
CA ALA A 89 -10.60 12.35 20.45
C ALA A 89 -12.03 12.78 20.80
N VAL A 90 -13.04 12.25 20.11
CA VAL A 90 -14.46 12.59 20.34
C VAL A 90 -14.97 12.11 21.71
N ALA A 91 -14.41 11.03 22.26
CA ALA A 91 -14.70 10.61 23.63
C ALA A 91 -14.34 11.68 24.69
N LEU A 92 -13.38 12.55 24.38
CA LEU A 92 -12.90 13.59 25.29
C LEU A 92 -13.70 14.91 25.21
N SER A 93 -14.58 15.12 24.21
CA SER A 93 -15.24 16.42 23.98
C SER A 93 -16.04 16.92 25.19
N ALA A 94 -16.65 16.03 25.97
CA ALA A 94 -17.39 16.43 27.19
C ALA A 94 -16.47 16.79 28.39
N ARG A 95 -15.17 16.46 28.32
CA ARG A 95 -14.16 16.72 29.36
C ARG A 95 -13.25 17.89 28.99
N PHE A 96 -12.87 18.01 27.72
CA PHE A 96 -11.97 19.02 27.18
C PHE A 96 -12.58 19.71 25.93
N PRO A 97 -13.77 20.34 26.04
CA PRO A 97 -14.49 20.88 24.87
C PRO A 97 -13.75 22.00 24.12
N GLY A 98 -12.73 22.61 24.73
CA GLY A 98 -11.87 23.61 24.11
C GLY A 98 -10.65 23.04 23.37
N ASP A 99 -10.44 21.73 23.41
CA ASP A 99 -9.20 21.07 22.94
C ASP A 99 -9.45 19.77 22.15
N VAL A 100 -10.69 19.57 21.65
CA VAL A 100 -11.04 18.52 20.69
C VAL A 100 -11.54 19.17 19.40
N TYR A 101 -10.92 18.84 18.27
CA TYR A 101 -11.09 19.55 17.00
C TYR A 101 -11.70 18.61 15.93
N PRO A 102 -13.04 18.40 15.92
CA PRO A 102 -13.70 17.50 14.97
C PRO A 102 -14.21 18.23 13.71
N ASN A 103 -14.29 17.49 12.60
CA ASN A 103 -14.84 17.91 11.31
C ASN A 103 -14.10 19.11 10.68
N LEU A 104 -12.76 19.12 10.74
CA LEU A 104 -11.93 20.24 10.28
C LEU A 104 -11.90 20.45 8.75
N LYS A 105 -12.26 19.43 7.93
CA LYS A 105 -12.22 19.50 6.46
C LYS A 105 -12.86 20.79 5.91
N THR A 106 -13.98 21.24 6.48
CA THR A 106 -14.76 22.38 6.00
C THR A 106 -14.09 23.74 6.20
N LEU A 107 -12.96 23.83 6.90
CA LEU A 107 -12.25 25.08 7.20
C LEU A 107 -11.00 25.30 6.32
N LEU A 108 -10.50 24.26 5.65
CA LEU A 108 -9.27 24.26 4.85
C LEU A 108 -9.30 25.38 3.79
N GLY A 109 -8.30 26.25 3.79
CA GLY A 109 -8.18 27.33 2.79
C GLY A 109 -9.29 28.40 2.84
N LEU A 110 -10.13 28.42 3.90
CA LEU A 110 -11.13 29.47 4.08
C LEU A 110 -10.63 30.54 5.05
N SER A 111 -10.89 31.80 4.68
CA SER A 111 -10.65 32.95 5.58
C SER A 111 -11.56 32.87 6.81
N ILE A 112 -11.11 33.37 7.97
CA ILE A 112 -11.88 33.35 9.22
C ILE A 112 -13.25 34.04 9.08
N ASP A 113 -13.31 35.12 8.28
CA ASP A 113 -14.53 35.90 8.01
C ASP A 113 -15.54 35.16 7.10
N ASN A 114 -15.24 33.92 6.68
CA ASN A 114 -16.14 33.12 5.86
C ASN A 114 -17.34 32.61 6.68
N SER A 115 -18.53 32.65 6.08
CA SER A 115 -19.77 32.21 6.72
C SER A 115 -19.81 30.72 7.04
N VAL A 116 -19.12 29.85 6.28
CA VAL A 116 -18.99 28.41 6.58
C VAL A 116 -18.12 28.20 7.83
N VAL A 117 -17.06 28.99 7.98
CA VAL A 117 -16.20 28.99 9.19
C VAL A 117 -17.00 29.49 10.41
N SER A 118 -17.77 30.56 10.23
CA SER A 118 -18.68 31.10 11.25
C SER A 118 -19.76 30.10 11.69
N GLU A 119 -20.40 29.41 10.73
CA GLU A 119 -21.40 28.37 11.00
C GLU A 119 -20.78 27.19 11.77
N TRP A 120 -19.61 26.72 11.35
CA TRP A 120 -18.87 25.64 12.01
C TRP A 120 -18.49 26.01 13.46
N ALA A 121 -18.07 27.26 13.69
CA ALA A 121 -17.67 27.77 14.99
C ALA A 121 -18.86 27.96 15.94
N SER A 122 -20.02 28.39 15.43
CA SER A 122 -21.25 28.54 16.22
C SER A 122 -21.72 27.23 16.88
N ARG A 123 -21.36 26.09 16.28
CA ARG A 123 -21.62 24.73 16.80
C ARG A 123 -20.58 24.25 17.82
N ARG A 124 -19.44 24.94 17.93
CA ARG A 124 -18.26 24.52 18.71
C ARG A 124 -17.68 25.68 19.57
N PRO A 125 -18.49 26.44 20.33
CA PRO A 125 -18.10 27.73 20.92
C PRO A 125 -17.02 27.67 22.03
N ALA A 126 -16.60 26.48 22.46
CA ALA A 126 -15.48 26.31 23.37
C ALA A 126 -14.10 26.34 22.67
N LEU A 127 -14.06 26.12 21.34
CA LEU A 127 -12.82 26.18 20.56
C LEU A 127 -12.42 27.63 20.27
N LYS A 128 -11.18 27.98 20.59
CA LYS A 128 -10.66 29.34 20.40
C LYS A 128 -10.14 29.53 18.97
N LEU A 129 -11.09 29.68 18.04
CA LEU A 129 -10.81 30.06 16.66
C LEU A 129 -10.18 31.47 16.61
N VAL A 130 -9.10 31.61 15.86
CA VAL A 130 -8.37 32.86 15.60
C VAL A 130 -7.91 32.92 14.14
N ALA A 131 -7.55 34.12 13.67
CA ALA A 131 -6.97 34.29 12.35
C ALA A 131 -5.52 33.81 12.31
N ASP A 132 -5.15 33.07 11.27
CA ASP A 132 -3.75 32.89 10.89
C ASP A 132 -3.10 34.24 10.54
N LYS A 133 -1.86 34.44 11.00
CA LYS A 133 -1.11 35.69 10.87
C LYS A 133 -0.77 36.04 9.43
N THR A 134 -0.50 35.02 8.60
CA THR A 134 0.00 35.20 7.24
C THR A 134 -1.14 35.26 6.22
N ARG A 135 -2.20 34.44 6.40
CA ARG A 135 -3.27 34.24 5.40
C ARG A 135 -4.66 34.72 5.80
N ASN A 136 -4.89 35.12 7.06
CA ASN A 136 -6.24 35.38 7.61
C ASN A 136 -7.20 34.17 7.49
N THR A 137 -6.66 32.95 7.48
CA THR A 137 -7.41 31.67 7.47
C THR A 137 -7.74 31.21 8.89
N ALA A 138 -8.62 30.20 9.02
CA ALA A 138 -8.90 29.58 10.31
C ALA A 138 -7.65 28.96 10.96
N ALA A 139 -7.41 29.28 12.23
CA ALA A 139 -6.41 28.66 13.10
C ALA A 139 -6.93 28.60 14.56
N PHE A 140 -6.28 27.85 15.44
CA PHE A 140 -6.76 27.58 16.80
C PHE A 140 -5.74 27.85 17.89
N LEU A 141 -6.15 28.56 18.95
CA LEU A 141 -5.44 28.55 20.23
C LEU A 141 -5.92 27.36 21.07
N SER A 142 -4.98 26.64 21.66
CA SER A 142 -5.23 25.46 22.49
C SER A 142 -5.03 25.76 23.98
N GLY A 143 -5.88 25.21 24.83
CA GLY A 143 -5.72 25.22 26.29
C GLY A 143 -4.70 24.18 26.80
N ALA A 144 -4.25 23.28 25.94
CA ALA A 144 -3.25 22.26 26.28
C ALA A 144 -1.78 22.73 26.22
N PHE A 145 -1.53 23.98 25.81
CA PHE A 145 -0.20 24.59 25.67
C PHE A 145 -0.06 25.88 26.50
N THR A 146 1.12 26.49 26.51
CA THR A 146 1.33 27.81 27.13
C THR A 146 0.65 28.91 26.31
N SER A 147 0.27 30.03 26.96
CA SER A 147 -0.48 31.12 26.31
C SER A 147 0.30 31.94 25.29
N ASP A 148 1.60 31.68 25.13
CA ASP A 148 2.50 32.28 24.14
C ASP A 148 2.83 31.33 22.96
N GLU A 149 2.23 30.13 22.93
CA GLU A 149 2.30 29.19 21.81
C GLU A 149 1.57 29.75 20.58
N GLU A 150 2.11 29.54 19.38
CA GLU A 150 1.47 30.04 18.16
C GLU A 150 0.17 29.28 17.85
N PRO A 151 -0.83 29.90 17.18
CA PRO A 151 -2.02 29.18 16.72
C PRO A 151 -1.66 27.94 15.89
N TRP A 152 -2.46 26.89 16.02
CA TRP A 152 -2.41 25.71 15.16
C TRP A 152 -3.29 25.96 13.93
N THR A 153 -2.67 25.97 12.75
CA THR A 153 -3.41 26.04 11.47
C THR A 153 -4.25 24.77 11.25
N VAL A 154 -5.33 24.88 10.45
CA VAL A 154 -6.12 23.70 10.07
C VAL A 154 -5.25 22.68 9.34
N GLU A 155 -4.30 23.13 8.52
CA GLU A 155 -3.35 22.26 7.81
C GLU A 155 -2.35 21.55 8.73
N GLU A 156 -1.82 22.19 9.78
CA GLU A 156 -0.99 21.51 10.79
C GLU A 156 -1.78 20.40 11.49
N ILE A 157 -3.04 20.66 11.84
CA ILE A 157 -3.87 19.68 12.54
C ILE A 157 -4.21 18.49 11.62
N LEU A 158 -4.67 18.77 10.39
CA LEU A 158 -4.96 17.72 9.41
C LEU A 158 -3.70 16.91 9.06
N ALA A 159 -2.51 17.54 9.04
CA ALA A 159 -1.26 16.82 8.86
C ALA A 159 -1.02 15.75 9.96
N MET A 160 -1.42 16.03 11.21
CA MET A 160 -1.33 15.05 12.30
C MET A 160 -2.33 13.90 12.11
N GLU A 161 -3.55 14.18 11.64
CA GLU A 161 -4.54 13.14 11.31
C GLU A 161 -4.03 12.25 10.15
N LEU A 162 -3.47 12.87 9.10
CA LEU A 162 -2.85 12.16 7.98
C LEU A 162 -1.63 11.33 8.41
N GLN A 163 -0.82 11.79 9.36
CA GLN A 163 0.27 10.99 9.96
C GLN A 163 -0.26 9.79 10.77
N SER A 164 -1.39 9.93 11.47
CA SER A 164 -2.04 8.81 12.16
C SER A 164 -2.49 7.74 11.17
N ILE A 165 -3.11 8.15 10.08
CA ILE A 165 -3.56 7.26 8.99
C ILE A 165 -2.38 6.62 8.26
N GLN A 166 -1.32 7.38 7.94
CA GLN A 166 -0.07 6.88 7.37
C GLN A 166 0.55 5.80 8.27
N LYS A 167 0.60 6.04 9.58
CA LYS A 167 1.12 5.07 10.56
C LYS A 167 0.29 3.79 10.60
N ASN A 168 -1.05 3.89 10.59
CA ASN A 168 -1.92 2.71 10.54
C ASN A 168 -1.72 1.92 9.22
N ALA A 169 -1.53 2.63 8.11
CA ALA A 169 -1.22 2.03 6.82
C ALA A 169 0.19 1.39 6.78
N GLU A 170 1.19 1.96 7.47
CA GLU A 170 2.52 1.35 7.62
C GLU A 170 2.48 0.09 8.48
N SER A 171 1.62 0.05 9.52
CA SER A 171 1.33 -1.18 10.27
C SER A 171 0.71 -2.26 9.39
N LEU A 172 -0.30 -1.94 8.57
CA LEU A 172 -0.87 -2.88 7.59
C LEU A 172 0.16 -3.32 6.53
N ALA A 173 1.04 -2.42 6.10
CA ALA A 173 2.07 -2.71 5.10
C ALA A 173 3.16 -3.66 5.60
N GLY A 174 3.30 -3.83 6.93
CA GLY A 174 4.35 -4.64 7.56
C GLY A 174 5.70 -3.94 7.67
N ASN A 175 6.53 -4.45 8.59
CA ASN A 175 7.79 -3.83 9.03
C ASN A 175 8.71 -3.36 7.89
N GLY A 176 9.32 -2.19 8.07
CA GLY A 176 10.24 -1.57 7.10
C GLY A 176 9.55 -0.82 5.95
N SER A 177 8.24 -0.98 5.76
CA SER A 177 7.49 -0.21 4.76
C SER A 177 7.43 1.27 5.10
N LYS A 178 7.57 2.15 4.09
CA LYS A 178 7.35 3.59 4.22
C LYS A 178 6.42 4.12 3.14
N ILE A 179 5.31 4.71 3.56
CA ILE A 179 4.25 5.18 2.67
C ILE A 179 4.44 6.68 2.46
N LYS A 180 4.62 7.08 1.19
CA LYS A 180 4.89 8.47 0.82
C LYS A 180 3.94 9.03 -0.24
N ASP A 181 3.28 8.18 -1.02
CA ASP A 181 2.50 8.59 -2.18
C ASP A 181 1.01 8.34 -1.93
N LEU A 182 0.15 9.31 -2.27
CA LEU A 182 -1.28 9.18 -2.03
C LEU A 182 -2.18 9.91 -3.04
N VAL A 183 -3.47 9.58 -3.04
CA VAL A 183 -4.54 10.24 -3.79
C VAL A 183 -5.66 10.59 -2.81
N ILE A 184 -6.15 11.84 -2.82
CA ILE A 184 -7.16 12.34 -1.86
C ILE A 184 -8.48 12.66 -2.56
N THR A 185 -9.61 12.31 -1.94
CA THR A 185 -10.95 12.76 -2.37
C THR A 185 -11.23 14.22 -1.96
N VAL A 186 -11.61 15.04 -2.95
CA VAL A 186 -12.05 16.42 -2.74
C VAL A 186 -13.43 16.64 -3.35
N PRO A 187 -14.30 17.48 -2.76
CA PRO A 187 -15.56 17.81 -3.39
C PRO A 187 -15.32 18.73 -4.59
N HIS A 188 -16.13 18.57 -5.65
CA HIS A 188 -15.96 19.32 -6.91
C HIS A 188 -15.90 20.85 -6.73
N PHE A 189 -16.54 21.35 -5.67
CA PHE A 189 -16.64 22.75 -5.29
C PHE A 189 -15.41 23.35 -4.58
N TYR A 190 -14.32 22.59 -4.39
CA TYR A 190 -13.08 23.15 -3.83
C TYR A 190 -12.39 24.07 -4.85
N THR A 191 -12.16 25.30 -4.42
CA THR A 191 -11.33 26.30 -5.10
C THR A 191 -9.85 25.92 -5.06
N ALA A 192 -9.03 26.56 -5.91
CA ALA A 192 -7.56 26.43 -5.86
C ALA A 192 -6.99 26.61 -4.43
N GLU A 193 -7.50 27.58 -3.67
CA GLU A 193 -7.06 27.87 -2.30
C GLU A 193 -7.33 26.68 -1.34
N GLU A 194 -8.50 26.05 -1.44
CA GLU A 194 -8.88 24.88 -0.64
C GLU A 194 -8.11 23.62 -1.05
N LYS A 195 -7.82 23.45 -2.35
CA LYS A 195 -6.98 22.36 -2.87
C LYS A 195 -5.53 22.49 -2.40
N ARG A 196 -4.96 23.70 -2.44
CA ARG A 196 -3.62 24.01 -1.92
C ARG A 196 -3.52 23.79 -0.42
N ALA A 197 -4.57 24.05 0.35
CA ALA A 197 -4.62 23.72 1.78
C ALA A 197 -4.59 22.19 2.04
N VAL A 198 -5.32 21.39 1.25
CA VAL A 198 -5.23 19.91 1.30
C VAL A 198 -3.82 19.43 0.93
N GLN A 199 -3.21 19.99 -0.11
CA GLN A 199 -1.84 19.66 -0.53
C GLN A 199 -0.80 20.05 0.53
N LEU A 200 -0.95 21.21 1.20
CA LEU A 200 -0.08 21.63 2.29
C LEU A 200 -0.20 20.67 3.49
N ALA A 201 -1.40 20.28 3.90
CA ALA A 201 -1.58 19.32 4.99
C ALA A 201 -0.89 17.98 4.70
N ALA A 202 -0.91 17.51 3.45
CA ALA A 202 -0.15 16.33 3.02
C ALA A 202 1.37 16.57 3.07
N ASP A 203 1.87 17.69 2.54
CA ASP A 203 3.31 18.03 2.57
C ASP A 203 3.87 18.21 3.99
N LEU A 204 3.07 18.78 4.90
CA LEU A 204 3.35 18.86 6.35
C LEU A 204 3.37 17.48 7.01
N ALA A 205 2.52 16.54 6.57
CA ALA A 205 2.54 15.15 7.00
C ALA A 205 3.72 14.34 6.42
N GLY A 206 4.45 14.88 5.43
CA GLY A 206 5.51 14.18 4.70
C GLY A 206 5.01 13.28 3.56
N LEU A 207 3.81 13.57 3.05
CA LEU A 207 3.07 12.80 2.04
C LEU A 207 2.94 13.59 0.72
N ARG A 208 3.21 12.92 -0.39
CA ARG A 208 3.11 13.45 -1.76
C ARG A 208 1.76 13.13 -2.36
N VAL A 209 0.98 14.17 -2.65
CA VAL A 209 -0.23 14.07 -3.46
C VAL A 209 0.15 13.74 -4.90
N LEU A 210 -0.30 12.57 -5.39
CA LEU A 210 -0.25 12.22 -6.81
C LEU A 210 -1.41 12.88 -7.56
N GLU A 211 -2.61 12.87 -6.97
CA GLU A 211 -3.83 13.45 -7.53
C GLU A 211 -4.87 13.80 -6.44
N LEU A 212 -5.62 14.86 -6.66
CA LEU A 212 -6.86 15.20 -5.98
C LEU A 212 -8.03 14.79 -6.90
N VAL A 213 -8.69 13.67 -6.58
CA VAL A 213 -9.82 13.13 -7.37
C VAL A 213 -11.13 13.67 -6.80
N SER A 214 -12.15 13.91 -7.63
CA SER A 214 -13.46 14.29 -7.08
C SER A 214 -14.13 13.13 -6.37
N ASP A 215 -14.85 13.40 -5.27
CA ASP A 215 -15.57 12.37 -4.50
C ASP A 215 -16.46 11.50 -5.43
N GLY A 216 -17.17 12.14 -6.36
CA GLY A 216 -18.05 11.48 -7.33
C GLY A 216 -17.31 10.65 -8.39
N LEU A 217 -16.21 11.17 -8.95
CA LEU A 217 -15.37 10.41 -9.89
C LEU A 217 -14.71 9.21 -9.20
N ALA A 218 -14.31 9.33 -7.94
CA ALA A 218 -13.76 8.21 -7.18
C ALA A 218 -14.78 7.06 -7.04
N VAL A 219 -16.03 7.36 -6.62
CA VAL A 219 -17.13 6.37 -6.59
C VAL A 219 -17.36 5.77 -7.98
N GLY A 220 -17.32 6.59 -9.04
CA GLY A 220 -17.44 6.14 -10.43
C GLY A 220 -16.31 5.21 -10.89
N LEU A 221 -15.06 5.50 -10.53
CA LEU A 221 -13.92 4.64 -10.84
C LEU A 221 -14.03 3.29 -10.13
N ASN A 222 -14.42 3.29 -8.85
CA ASN A 222 -14.70 2.05 -8.12
C ASN A 222 -15.79 1.22 -8.80
N TYR A 223 -16.92 1.85 -9.17
CA TYR A 223 -18.01 1.21 -9.90
C TYR A 223 -17.57 0.61 -11.25
N ALA A 224 -16.62 1.25 -11.94
CA ALA A 224 -16.06 0.77 -13.19
C ALA A 224 -15.02 -0.37 -13.02
N THR A 225 -14.48 -0.63 -11.82
CA THR A 225 -13.48 -1.71 -11.62
C THR A 225 -14.04 -3.09 -11.96
N SER A 226 -15.26 -3.40 -11.51
CA SER A 226 -15.90 -4.71 -11.63
C SER A 226 -16.78 -4.87 -12.88
N ARG A 227 -16.97 -3.81 -13.69
CA ARG A 227 -17.95 -3.77 -14.80
C ARG A 227 -17.31 -3.62 -16.18
N THR A 228 -18.03 -3.99 -17.25
CA THR A 228 -17.62 -3.72 -18.64
C THR A 228 -18.77 -3.10 -19.41
N PHE A 229 -18.54 -1.92 -19.97
CA PHE A 229 -19.53 -1.10 -20.65
C PHE A 229 -19.51 -1.34 -22.17
N PRO A 230 -20.63 -1.12 -22.89
CA PRO A 230 -20.69 -1.32 -24.34
C PRO A 230 -19.68 -0.45 -25.08
N SER A 231 -19.04 -1.01 -26.11
CA SER A 231 -18.00 -0.30 -26.86
C SER A 231 -18.59 0.62 -27.93
N ILE A 232 -18.39 1.93 -27.80
CA ILE A 232 -18.95 2.92 -28.75
C ILE A 232 -18.36 2.78 -30.16
N THR A 233 -17.13 2.29 -30.28
CA THR A 233 -16.51 2.00 -31.60
C THR A 233 -17.04 0.72 -32.25
N THR A 234 -17.91 -0.04 -31.58
CA THR A 234 -18.66 -1.17 -32.15
C THR A 234 -20.18 -0.97 -32.09
N GLY A 235 -20.65 0.28 -32.00
CA GLY A 235 -22.08 0.62 -31.97
C GLY A 235 -22.78 0.41 -30.61
N GLY A 236 -22.03 0.16 -29.55
CA GLY A 236 -22.55 0.19 -28.18
C GLY A 236 -22.98 1.60 -27.77
N LYS A 237 -24.00 1.70 -26.90
CA LYS A 237 -24.38 2.96 -26.26
C LYS A 237 -23.60 3.18 -24.96
N PRO A 238 -23.28 4.43 -24.59
CA PRO A 238 -22.83 4.76 -23.25
C PRO A 238 -23.96 4.53 -22.23
N GLU A 239 -23.57 4.26 -20.98
CA GLU A 239 -24.46 4.26 -19.81
C GLU A 239 -24.28 5.57 -19.02
N TYR A 240 -25.36 6.15 -18.53
CA TYR A 240 -25.36 7.39 -17.74
C TYR A 240 -25.81 7.13 -16.31
N HIS A 241 -25.02 7.52 -15.32
CA HIS A 241 -25.37 7.34 -13.91
C HIS A 241 -25.09 8.60 -13.09
N MET A 242 -25.93 8.89 -12.12
CA MET A 242 -25.66 9.93 -11.12
C MET A 242 -25.07 9.29 -9.85
N VAL A 243 -23.92 9.78 -9.37
CA VAL A 243 -23.52 9.57 -7.97
C VAL A 243 -24.19 10.65 -7.13
N PHE A 244 -25.09 10.28 -6.24
CA PHE A 244 -25.67 11.17 -5.23
C PHE A 244 -24.98 10.92 -3.89
N ASP A 245 -24.24 11.91 -3.41
CA ASP A 245 -23.48 11.86 -2.17
C ASP A 245 -24.05 12.86 -1.15
N MET A 246 -24.54 12.37 -0.02
CA MET A 246 -24.91 13.21 1.12
C MET A 246 -24.11 12.80 2.35
N GLY A 247 -23.00 13.50 2.57
CA GLY A 247 -22.11 13.33 3.72
C GLY A 247 -22.52 14.15 4.94
N ALA A 248 -21.60 14.30 5.88
CA ALA A 248 -21.83 15.13 7.08
C ALA A 248 -21.82 16.63 6.78
N GLY A 249 -20.83 17.14 6.04
CA GLY A 249 -20.70 18.58 5.79
C GLY A 249 -21.36 19.11 4.51
N SER A 250 -21.65 18.27 3.51
CA SER A 250 -22.11 18.71 2.19
C SER A 250 -22.86 17.64 1.40
N THR A 251 -23.66 18.09 0.43
CA THR A 251 -24.42 17.26 -0.50
C THR A 251 -23.96 17.54 -1.93
N LYS A 252 -23.81 16.49 -2.74
CA LYS A 252 -23.26 16.52 -4.11
C LYS A 252 -24.05 15.57 -5.02
N ALA A 253 -24.16 15.95 -6.28
CA ALA A 253 -24.63 15.09 -7.36
C ALA A 253 -23.67 15.21 -8.55
N SER A 254 -23.08 14.09 -8.96
CA SER A 254 -22.15 14.01 -10.09
C SER A 254 -22.74 13.10 -11.18
N VAL A 255 -23.06 13.66 -12.33
CA VAL A 255 -23.53 12.90 -13.50
C VAL A 255 -22.31 12.38 -14.26
N LEU A 256 -22.23 11.05 -14.38
CA LEU A 256 -21.14 10.31 -14.98
C LEU A 256 -21.63 9.54 -16.22
N LYS A 257 -20.77 9.47 -17.23
CA LYS A 257 -20.99 8.66 -18.44
C LYS A 257 -19.92 7.57 -18.54
N PHE A 258 -20.36 6.34 -18.60
CA PHE A 258 -19.56 5.13 -18.70
C PHE A 258 -19.64 4.55 -20.11
N GLN A 259 -18.50 4.21 -20.69
CA GLN A 259 -18.46 3.63 -22.04
C GLN A 259 -17.21 2.76 -22.25
N GLY A 260 -17.34 1.73 -23.09
CA GLY A 260 -16.19 1.04 -23.65
C GLY A 260 -15.66 1.77 -24.88
N ARG A 261 -14.36 1.66 -25.16
CA ARG A 261 -13.79 1.99 -26.47
C ARG A 261 -12.85 0.88 -26.91
N THR A 262 -13.10 0.29 -28.07
CA THR A 262 -12.17 -0.66 -28.67
C THR A 262 -11.07 0.10 -29.40
N VAL A 263 -9.82 -0.11 -28.97
CA VAL A 263 -8.59 0.46 -29.51
C VAL A 263 -7.66 -0.65 -30.00
N LYS A 264 -6.75 -0.32 -30.91
CA LYS A 264 -5.68 -1.24 -31.33
C LYS A 264 -4.59 -1.26 -30.26
N ASP A 265 -4.23 -2.44 -29.77
CA ASP A 265 -3.12 -2.62 -28.84
C ASP A 265 -1.81 -2.91 -29.59
N VAL A 266 -0.67 -2.73 -28.90
CA VAL A 266 0.67 -2.96 -29.46
C VAL A 266 0.87 -4.47 -29.63
N GLY A 267 0.70 -4.97 -30.86
CA GLY A 267 0.76 -6.41 -31.16
C GLY A 267 -0.43 -6.98 -31.94
N LYS A 268 -1.22 -6.14 -32.64
CA LYS A 268 -2.32 -6.49 -33.57
C LYS A 268 -3.66 -6.90 -32.96
N TYR A 269 -3.77 -7.08 -31.64
CA TYR A 269 -5.06 -7.37 -30.99
C TYR A 269 -5.84 -6.10 -30.68
N ASN A 270 -7.17 -6.18 -30.77
CA ASN A 270 -8.07 -5.12 -30.35
C ASN A 270 -8.42 -5.28 -28.86
N LYS A 271 -8.30 -4.20 -28.08
CA LYS A 271 -8.59 -4.17 -26.64
C LYS A 271 -9.71 -3.17 -26.36
N THR A 272 -10.71 -3.55 -25.58
CA THR A 272 -11.78 -2.62 -25.14
C THR A 272 -11.41 -2.00 -23.79
N ILE A 273 -10.85 -0.80 -23.84
CA ILE A 273 -10.62 0.03 -22.66
C ILE A 273 -11.95 0.55 -22.11
N GLN A 274 -11.99 0.87 -20.83
CA GLN A 274 -13.16 1.50 -20.21
C GLN A 274 -12.91 2.99 -20.03
N GLU A 275 -13.94 3.82 -20.14
CA GLU A 275 -13.87 5.27 -19.92
C GLU A 275 -14.95 5.71 -18.93
N VAL A 276 -14.59 6.58 -18.00
CA VAL A 276 -15.50 7.25 -17.05
C VAL A 276 -15.35 8.75 -17.23
N HIS A 277 -16.42 9.40 -17.71
CA HIS A 277 -16.46 10.84 -17.97
C HIS A 277 -17.36 11.51 -16.96
N VAL A 278 -16.88 12.53 -16.26
CA VAL A 278 -17.74 13.45 -15.50
C VAL A 278 -18.37 14.42 -16.49
N LEU A 279 -19.69 14.63 -16.42
CA LEU A 279 -20.43 15.52 -17.31
C LEU A 279 -20.96 16.76 -16.59
N GLY A 280 -21.64 16.55 -15.46
CA GLY A 280 -22.28 17.61 -14.69
C GLY A 280 -22.14 17.43 -13.19
N ASN A 281 -21.99 18.54 -12.46
CA ASN A 281 -21.81 18.54 -11.01
C ASN A 281 -22.71 19.61 -10.36
N GLY A 282 -23.63 19.16 -9.53
CA GLY A 282 -24.43 19.99 -8.64
C GLY A 282 -24.05 19.75 -7.19
N TRP A 283 -24.19 20.76 -6.32
CA TRP A 283 -23.77 20.65 -4.93
C TRP A 283 -24.41 21.71 -4.02
N ASP A 284 -24.38 21.43 -2.73
CA ASP A 284 -24.69 22.34 -1.63
C ASP A 284 -23.62 22.16 -0.53
N ARG A 285 -22.96 23.26 -0.16
CA ARG A 285 -21.80 23.29 0.75
C ARG A 285 -22.15 23.26 2.25
N THR A 286 -23.42 23.43 2.63
CA THR A 286 -23.85 23.41 4.05
C THR A 286 -25.01 22.44 4.32
N LEU A 287 -25.53 21.75 3.30
CA LEU A 287 -26.51 20.68 3.47
C LEU A 287 -25.82 19.34 3.75
N GLY A 288 -26.02 18.75 4.93
CA GLY A 288 -25.48 17.44 5.28
C GLY A 288 -25.88 16.99 6.69
N GLY A 289 -25.29 15.89 7.14
CA GLY A 289 -25.47 15.35 8.50
C GLY A 289 -25.29 16.38 9.63
N ASP A 290 -24.28 17.26 9.57
CA ASP A 290 -24.02 18.30 10.58
C ASP A 290 -25.19 19.32 10.66
N ALA A 291 -25.78 19.69 9.53
CA ALA A 291 -26.94 20.59 9.52
C ALA A 291 -28.19 19.91 10.12
N LEU A 292 -28.40 18.63 9.84
CA LEU A 292 -29.51 17.85 10.40
C LEU A 292 -29.31 17.54 11.90
N ASN A 293 -28.07 17.33 12.34
CA ASN A 293 -27.73 17.23 13.76
C ASN A 293 -28.04 18.56 14.48
N ALA A 294 -27.72 19.71 13.86
CA ALA A 294 -28.01 21.02 14.43
C ALA A 294 -29.51 21.27 14.66
N VAL A 295 -30.38 20.83 13.74
CA VAL A 295 -31.86 20.89 13.91
C VAL A 295 -32.32 20.15 15.17
N ILE A 296 -31.79 18.95 15.43
CA ILE A 296 -32.12 18.18 16.64
C ILE A 296 -31.52 18.84 17.89
N MET A 297 -30.28 19.35 17.81
CA MET A 297 -29.63 20.05 18.92
C MET A 297 -30.37 21.33 19.33
N ASP A 298 -30.81 22.15 18.38
CA ASP A 298 -31.59 23.36 18.67
C ASP A 298 -32.93 23.02 19.32
N ASN A 299 -33.61 21.96 18.86
CA ASN A 299 -34.85 21.50 19.49
C ASN A 299 -34.61 20.92 20.91
N MET A 300 -33.51 20.21 21.14
CA MET A 300 -33.12 19.76 22.48
C MET A 300 -32.87 20.95 23.43
N ILE A 301 -32.19 22.00 22.96
CA ILE A 301 -31.89 23.19 23.78
C ILE A 301 -33.17 23.97 24.08
N ALA A 302 -34.08 24.13 23.13
CA ALA A 302 -35.39 24.74 23.36
C ALA A 302 -36.19 23.99 24.43
N GLN A 303 -36.40 22.67 24.24
CA GLN A 303 -37.12 21.85 25.22
C GLN A 303 -36.43 21.80 26.60
N PHE A 304 -35.10 21.89 26.66
CA PHE A 304 -34.38 21.99 27.92
C PHE A 304 -34.68 23.30 28.64
N VAL A 305 -34.52 24.44 27.97
CA VAL A 305 -34.73 25.80 28.53
C VAL A 305 -36.19 26.02 28.95
N GLU A 306 -37.15 25.44 28.22
CA GLU A 306 -38.57 25.44 28.59
C GLU A 306 -38.89 24.57 29.82
N SER A 307 -37.98 23.69 30.25
CA SER A 307 -38.26 22.75 31.34
C SER A 307 -38.36 23.43 32.73
N PRO A 308 -39.29 23.01 33.61
CA PRO A 308 -39.41 23.55 34.98
C PRO A 308 -38.21 23.32 35.91
N LYS A 309 -37.20 22.53 35.49
CA LYS A 309 -35.91 22.46 36.18
C LYS A 309 -34.95 23.53 35.67
N ALA A 310 -34.77 23.67 34.36
CA ALA A 310 -33.84 24.63 33.76
C ALA A 310 -34.23 26.10 34.05
N GLN A 311 -35.54 26.39 34.11
CA GLN A 311 -36.05 27.71 34.53
C GLN A 311 -35.60 28.11 35.94
N LYS A 312 -35.39 27.16 36.87
CA LYS A 312 -34.94 27.44 38.24
C LYS A 312 -33.48 27.88 38.32
N VAL A 313 -32.65 27.44 37.38
CA VAL A 313 -31.25 27.86 37.23
C VAL A 313 -31.08 29.02 36.23
N SER A 314 -32.19 29.63 35.79
CA SER A 314 -32.22 30.72 34.79
C SER A 314 -31.50 30.38 33.48
N ALA A 315 -31.55 29.11 33.04
CA ALA A 315 -30.91 28.68 31.81
C ALA A 315 -31.46 29.43 30.59
N THR A 316 -30.57 29.79 29.67
CA THR A 316 -30.91 30.42 28.38
C THR A 316 -30.34 29.62 27.22
N ILE A 317 -30.88 29.81 26.01
CA ILE A 317 -30.39 29.14 24.80
C ILE A 317 -28.89 29.39 24.62
N ASP A 318 -28.46 30.65 24.74
CA ASP A 318 -27.05 31.06 24.57
C ASP A 318 -26.17 30.55 25.72
N GLY A 319 -26.68 30.50 26.96
CA GLY A 319 -25.96 29.94 28.11
C GLY A 319 -25.68 28.44 27.94
N VAL A 320 -26.66 27.69 27.44
CA VAL A 320 -26.52 26.25 27.18
C VAL A 320 -25.66 25.97 25.96
N LYS A 321 -25.77 26.78 24.89
CA LYS A 321 -24.87 26.70 23.72
C LYS A 321 -23.43 27.02 24.08
N GLY A 322 -23.18 28.10 24.84
CA GLY A 322 -21.85 28.53 25.26
C GLY A 322 -21.17 27.56 26.25
N TYR A 323 -21.94 26.78 27.02
CA TYR A 323 -21.39 25.79 27.94
C TYR A 323 -20.91 24.53 27.19
N GLY A 324 -19.64 24.55 26.77
CA GLY A 324 -19.03 23.54 25.90
C GLY A 324 -19.23 22.07 26.29
N ARG A 325 -19.37 21.76 27.60
CA ARG A 325 -19.70 20.41 28.09
C ARG A 325 -21.13 19.98 27.76
N ALA A 326 -22.11 20.89 27.84
CA ALA A 326 -23.47 20.63 27.36
C ALA A 326 -23.49 20.56 25.84
N ALA A 327 -22.89 21.53 25.14
CA ALA A 327 -22.84 21.54 23.68
C ALA A 327 -22.25 20.23 23.10
N SER A 328 -21.16 19.72 23.68
CA SER A 328 -20.54 18.45 23.28
C SER A 328 -21.41 17.22 23.59
N LYS A 329 -22.06 17.17 24.77
CA LYS A 329 -23.05 16.13 25.10
C LYS A 329 -24.20 16.12 24.09
N LEU A 330 -24.76 17.30 23.80
CA LEU A 330 -25.91 17.50 22.92
C LEU A 330 -25.60 17.18 21.47
N TRP A 331 -24.44 17.60 20.95
CA TRP A 331 -24.04 17.31 19.57
C TRP A 331 -23.92 15.79 19.32
N LYS A 332 -23.22 15.08 20.21
CA LYS A 332 -23.05 13.61 20.14
C LYS A 332 -24.40 12.89 20.16
N GLU A 333 -25.31 13.30 21.04
CA GLU A 333 -26.65 12.71 21.10
C GLU A 333 -27.51 13.10 19.91
N ALA A 334 -27.43 14.32 19.38
CA ALA A 334 -28.17 14.73 18.16
C ALA A 334 -27.82 13.84 16.97
N GLU A 335 -26.52 13.54 16.78
CA GLU A 335 -26.05 12.62 15.75
C GLU A 335 -26.58 11.20 15.96
N ARG A 336 -26.45 10.65 17.17
CA ARG A 336 -26.98 9.31 17.53
C ARG A 336 -28.49 9.23 17.31
N LEU A 337 -29.25 10.26 17.70
CA LEU A 337 -30.70 10.34 17.52
C LEU A 337 -31.05 10.35 16.03
N ARG A 338 -30.36 11.13 15.18
CA ARG A 338 -30.55 11.11 13.71
C ARG A 338 -30.27 9.74 13.10
N GLN A 339 -29.19 9.08 13.53
CA GLN A 339 -28.83 7.73 13.06
C GLN A 339 -29.92 6.72 13.45
N VAL A 340 -30.34 6.69 14.72
CA VAL A 340 -31.41 5.79 15.20
C VAL A 340 -32.75 6.08 14.51
N LEU A 341 -33.13 7.34 14.31
CA LEU A 341 -34.36 7.70 13.58
C LEU A 341 -34.38 7.24 12.11
N SER A 342 -33.22 6.88 11.55
CA SER A 342 -33.17 6.31 10.19
C SER A 342 -33.70 4.87 10.14
N ALA A 343 -33.56 4.09 11.22
CA ALA A 343 -34.16 2.76 11.36
C ALA A 343 -35.50 2.81 12.12
N ASN A 344 -35.54 3.48 13.26
CA ASN A 344 -36.67 3.51 14.20
C ASN A 344 -37.62 4.71 13.98
N THR A 345 -38.89 4.56 14.37
CA THR A 345 -39.92 5.62 14.28
C THR A 345 -39.85 6.65 15.40
N ASN A 346 -39.21 6.32 16.53
CA ASN A 346 -38.95 7.21 17.65
C ASN A 346 -37.68 6.79 18.40
N THR A 347 -37.16 7.69 19.22
CA THR A 347 -35.99 7.47 20.07
C THR A 347 -35.97 8.51 21.21
N GLN A 348 -35.07 8.33 22.17
CA GLN A 348 -34.89 9.22 23.31
C GLN A 348 -33.41 9.36 23.70
N ALA A 349 -33.10 10.45 24.38
CA ALA A 349 -31.82 10.71 25.05
C ALA A 349 -32.07 11.06 26.52
N SER A 350 -31.06 10.88 27.37
CA SER A 350 -31.10 11.27 28.78
C SER A 350 -29.73 11.77 29.20
N PHE A 351 -29.72 12.92 29.86
CA PHE A 351 -28.51 13.63 30.27
C PHE A 351 -28.59 13.87 31.78
N GLU A 352 -27.78 13.15 32.55
CA GLU A 352 -27.49 13.50 33.93
C GLU A 352 -26.60 14.76 33.95
N GLY A 353 -26.93 15.73 34.81
CA GLY A 353 -26.20 17.01 34.95
C GLY A 353 -25.82 17.65 33.61
N LEU A 354 -26.81 18.08 32.82
CA LEU A 354 -26.56 18.67 31.50
C LEU A 354 -25.91 20.06 31.62
N TYR A 355 -26.53 20.93 32.44
CA TYR A 355 -26.17 22.33 32.66
C TYR A 355 -26.65 22.70 34.08
N GLU A 356 -25.79 23.33 34.89
CA GLU A 356 -26.03 23.65 36.32
C GLU A 356 -26.71 22.49 37.10
N ASP A 357 -26.15 21.28 36.95
CA ASP A 357 -26.61 20.01 37.52
C ASP A 357 -28.09 19.64 37.27
N VAL A 358 -28.72 20.24 36.26
CA VAL A 358 -30.07 19.88 35.82
C VAL A 358 -30.05 18.66 34.89
N ASP A 359 -30.75 17.58 35.29
CA ASP A 359 -31.02 16.46 34.39
C ASP A 359 -32.03 16.83 33.30
N PHE A 360 -31.77 16.34 32.09
CA PHE A 360 -32.66 16.47 30.94
C PHE A 360 -33.03 15.10 30.37
N LYS A 361 -34.29 14.94 29.94
CA LYS A 361 -34.74 13.78 29.16
C LYS A 361 -35.44 14.28 27.91
N TYR A 362 -34.98 13.82 26.76
CA TYR A 362 -35.44 14.26 25.46
C TYR A 362 -36.08 13.10 24.69
N LYS A 363 -37.15 13.37 23.94
CA LYS A 363 -37.82 12.39 23.07
C LYS A 363 -38.07 13.03 21.71
N ILE A 364 -37.93 12.23 20.66
CA ILE A 364 -38.17 12.67 19.28
C ILE A 364 -38.68 11.50 18.43
N SER A 365 -39.69 11.76 17.61
CA SER A 365 -40.16 10.87 16.55
C SER A 365 -39.57 11.23 15.19
N ARG A 366 -39.58 10.27 14.27
CA ARG A 366 -39.20 10.51 12.87
C ARG A 366 -40.09 11.59 12.24
N ALA A 367 -41.39 11.61 12.54
CA ALA A 367 -42.32 12.59 11.99
C ALA A 367 -41.99 14.03 12.43
N GLU A 368 -41.65 14.25 13.70
CA GLU A 368 -41.21 15.55 14.20
C GLU A 368 -39.88 15.98 13.55
N PHE A 369 -38.91 15.06 13.45
CA PHE A 369 -37.63 15.33 12.78
C PHE A 369 -37.79 15.67 11.29
N GLU A 370 -38.61 14.92 10.55
CA GLU A 370 -38.93 15.19 9.14
C GLU A 370 -39.62 16.56 8.99
N THR A 371 -40.54 16.89 9.90
CA THR A 371 -41.23 18.20 9.93
C THR A 371 -40.25 19.36 10.17
N MET A 372 -39.36 19.24 11.15
CA MET A 372 -38.31 20.26 11.40
C MET A 372 -37.29 20.36 10.26
N SER A 373 -37.14 19.30 9.45
CA SER A 373 -36.16 19.23 8.36
C SER A 373 -36.71 19.59 6.97
N MET A 374 -37.97 19.99 6.82
CA MET A 374 -38.61 20.23 5.51
C MET A 374 -37.85 21.22 4.61
N SER A 375 -37.27 22.29 5.19
CA SER A 375 -36.44 23.27 4.48
C SER A 375 -35.12 22.69 3.95
N HIS A 376 -34.61 21.64 4.58
CA HIS A 376 -33.40 20.91 4.15
C HIS A 376 -33.74 19.91 3.03
N ALA A 377 -34.91 19.25 3.09
CA ALA A 377 -35.37 18.35 2.04
C ALA A 377 -35.47 19.03 0.67
N ALA A 378 -36.04 20.24 0.61
CA ALA A 378 -36.19 21.00 -0.64
C ALA A 378 -34.85 21.31 -1.35
N ARG A 379 -33.74 21.43 -0.59
CA ARG A 379 -32.40 21.70 -1.14
C ARG A 379 -31.83 20.49 -1.88
N VAL A 380 -32.25 19.26 -1.57
CA VAL A 380 -31.78 18.02 -2.22
C VAL A 380 -32.09 18.02 -3.72
N GLY A 381 -33.31 18.39 -4.11
CA GLY A 381 -33.71 18.46 -5.53
C GLY A 381 -32.91 19.50 -6.31
N VAL A 382 -32.57 20.64 -5.69
CA VAL A 382 -31.76 21.70 -6.31
C VAL A 382 -30.33 21.21 -6.61
N VAL A 383 -29.76 20.34 -5.77
CA VAL A 383 -28.45 19.72 -6.01
C VAL A 383 -28.50 18.79 -7.23
N ILE A 384 -29.55 17.97 -7.34
CA ILE A 384 -29.74 17.02 -8.43
C ILE A 384 -29.98 17.74 -9.76
N GLN A 385 -30.87 18.75 -9.77
CA GLN A 385 -31.17 19.51 -10.99
C GLN A 385 -29.93 20.23 -11.53
N LYS A 386 -29.14 20.91 -10.67
CA LYS A 386 -27.88 21.57 -11.09
C LYS A 386 -26.87 20.62 -11.74
N ALA A 387 -26.87 19.33 -11.36
CA ALA A 387 -26.01 18.32 -11.97
C ALA A 387 -26.51 17.87 -13.35
N LEU A 388 -27.83 17.74 -13.51
CA LEU A 388 -28.50 17.43 -14.77
C LEU A 388 -28.39 18.58 -15.78
N ASP A 389 -28.69 19.81 -15.35
CA ASP A 389 -28.56 21.05 -16.14
C ASP A 389 -27.15 21.22 -16.71
N MET A 390 -26.12 20.91 -15.92
CA MET A 390 -24.72 20.99 -16.35
C MET A 390 -24.31 19.83 -17.28
N ALA A 391 -24.97 18.68 -17.19
CA ALA A 391 -24.73 17.52 -18.05
C ALA A 391 -25.49 17.58 -19.39
N GLU A 392 -26.46 18.50 -19.52
CA GLU A 392 -27.42 18.59 -20.63
C GLU A 392 -28.25 17.29 -20.80
N LEU A 393 -28.73 16.73 -19.68
CA LEU A 393 -29.49 15.46 -19.60
C LEU A 393 -30.70 15.56 -18.66
N GLU A 394 -31.72 14.74 -18.90
CA GLU A 394 -32.92 14.63 -18.07
C GLU A 394 -32.90 13.44 -17.10
N VAL A 395 -33.78 13.45 -16.10
CA VAL A 395 -34.01 12.31 -15.17
C VAL A 395 -34.32 11.00 -15.92
N THR A 396 -34.94 11.09 -17.10
CA THR A 396 -35.22 9.93 -17.96
C THR A 396 -33.97 9.23 -18.46
N ASP A 397 -32.92 10.00 -18.76
CA ASP A 397 -31.73 9.54 -19.49
C ASP A 397 -30.72 8.80 -18.60
N LEU A 398 -30.85 8.93 -17.28
CA LEU A 398 -30.04 8.19 -16.30
C LEU A 398 -30.46 6.71 -16.24
N ASP A 399 -29.55 5.79 -16.55
CA ASP A 399 -29.74 4.35 -16.31
C ASP A 399 -29.82 4.01 -14.81
N SER A 400 -29.16 4.80 -13.94
CA SER A 400 -29.24 4.63 -12.48
C SER A 400 -28.67 5.80 -11.66
N VAL A 401 -28.98 5.78 -10.36
CA VAL A 401 -28.45 6.64 -9.31
C VAL A 401 -27.71 5.77 -8.29
N ILE A 402 -26.46 6.11 -7.97
CA ILE A 402 -25.61 5.41 -7.00
C ILE A 402 -25.58 6.26 -5.72
N LEU A 403 -25.95 5.68 -4.59
CA LEU A 403 -25.93 6.38 -3.30
C LEU A 403 -24.56 6.33 -2.63
N HIS A 404 -24.11 7.48 -2.13
CA HIS A 404 -22.91 7.65 -1.33
C HIS A 404 -23.17 8.59 -0.13
N GLY A 405 -22.26 8.57 0.84
CA GLY A 405 -22.35 9.43 2.03
C GLY A 405 -23.38 8.97 3.06
N GLY A 406 -23.02 9.07 4.35
CA GLY A 406 -23.79 8.46 5.44
C GLY A 406 -25.17 9.07 5.72
N ALA A 407 -25.43 10.32 5.30
CA ALA A 407 -26.71 10.99 5.52
C ALA A 407 -27.73 10.74 4.38
N SER A 408 -27.33 10.15 3.26
CA SER A 408 -28.26 9.63 2.21
C SER A 408 -29.20 8.53 2.74
N ARG A 409 -28.84 7.89 3.85
CA ARG A 409 -29.64 6.90 4.59
C ARG A 409 -30.81 7.52 5.40
N THR A 410 -30.92 8.85 5.45
CA THR A 410 -31.98 9.53 6.20
C THR A 410 -33.32 9.38 5.48
N PRO A 411 -34.41 8.89 6.11
CA PRO A 411 -35.62 8.47 5.40
C PRO A 411 -36.30 9.54 4.52
N PHE A 412 -36.32 10.82 4.91
CA PHE A 412 -36.88 11.86 4.05
C PHE A 412 -36.02 12.15 2.81
N VAL A 413 -34.71 11.94 2.89
CA VAL A 413 -33.81 12.06 1.74
C VAL A 413 -34.12 10.96 0.74
N GLN A 414 -34.32 9.72 1.22
CA GLN A 414 -34.73 8.60 0.36
C GLN A 414 -36.11 8.85 -0.29
N LYS A 415 -37.12 9.30 0.48
CA LYS A 415 -38.44 9.70 -0.07
C LYS A 415 -38.33 10.78 -1.15
N GLU A 416 -37.49 11.80 -0.95
CA GLU A 416 -37.31 12.88 -1.92
C GLU A 416 -36.57 12.41 -3.18
N LEU A 417 -35.57 11.51 -3.04
CA LEU A 417 -34.91 10.84 -4.16
C LEU A 417 -35.89 9.97 -4.96
N GLU A 418 -36.68 9.13 -4.30
CA GLU A 418 -37.72 8.31 -4.93
C GLU A 418 -38.73 9.17 -5.70
N LYS A 419 -39.17 10.28 -5.10
CA LYS A 419 -40.06 11.28 -5.70
C LYS A 419 -39.46 11.98 -6.92
N ILE A 420 -38.15 12.24 -6.94
CA ILE A 420 -37.46 12.86 -8.07
C ILE A 420 -37.22 11.87 -9.21
N PHE A 421 -36.75 10.65 -8.90
CA PHE A 421 -36.38 9.66 -9.93
C PHE A 421 -37.55 8.80 -10.42
N GLY A 422 -38.70 8.82 -9.72
CA GLY A 422 -39.97 8.22 -10.14
C GLY A 422 -40.04 6.69 -10.18
N ASN A 423 -38.90 6.01 -10.11
CA ASN A 423 -38.78 4.55 -10.03
C ASN A 423 -37.67 4.16 -9.03
N PRO A 424 -38.01 3.47 -7.92
CA PRO A 424 -37.02 2.95 -6.97
C PRO A 424 -35.93 2.07 -7.61
N ASP A 425 -36.21 1.34 -8.70
CA ASP A 425 -35.22 0.48 -9.38
C ASP A 425 -34.06 1.28 -9.99
N LYS A 426 -34.21 2.59 -10.23
CA LYS A 426 -33.09 3.45 -10.63
C LYS A 426 -32.07 3.62 -9.49
N ILE A 427 -32.47 3.48 -8.22
CA ILE A 427 -31.61 3.74 -7.05
C ILE A 427 -30.82 2.48 -6.71
N ARG A 428 -29.55 2.43 -7.13
CA ARG A 428 -28.65 1.30 -6.87
C ARG A 428 -28.05 1.34 -5.47
N THR A 429 -28.42 0.33 -4.69
CA THR A 429 -27.82 -0.01 -3.39
C THR A 429 -26.63 -0.98 -3.50
N ASN A 430 -26.28 -1.47 -4.70
CA ASN A 430 -25.23 -2.47 -4.91
C ASN A 430 -23.79 -1.91 -4.96
N VAL A 431 -23.57 -0.78 -4.30
CA VAL A 431 -22.27 -0.10 -4.14
C VAL A 431 -22.13 0.25 -2.66
N ASN A 432 -20.99 -0.07 -2.03
CA ASN A 432 -20.79 0.29 -0.62
C ASN A 432 -20.69 1.82 -0.48
N SER A 433 -21.76 2.42 0.06
CA SER A 433 -21.92 3.87 0.20
C SER A 433 -20.94 4.52 1.19
N ASP A 434 -20.19 3.76 1.99
CA ASP A 434 -19.11 4.30 2.83
C ASP A 434 -17.71 4.10 2.22
N GLU A 435 -17.50 3.07 1.38
CA GLU A 435 -16.16 2.65 0.95
C GLU A 435 -15.85 2.90 -0.54
N ALA A 436 -16.86 3.20 -1.38
CA ALA A 436 -16.64 3.33 -2.82
C ALA A 436 -15.68 4.47 -3.22
N ALA A 437 -15.67 5.59 -2.49
CA ALA A 437 -14.76 6.69 -2.77
C ALA A 437 -13.30 6.34 -2.43
N VAL A 438 -13.04 5.67 -1.30
CA VAL A 438 -11.67 5.31 -0.89
C VAL A 438 -11.07 4.22 -1.80
N PHE A 439 -11.87 3.23 -2.21
CA PHE A 439 -11.42 2.25 -3.21
C PHE A 439 -11.22 2.88 -4.59
N GLY A 440 -12.02 3.88 -4.96
CA GLY A 440 -11.80 4.68 -6.17
C GLY A 440 -10.48 5.44 -6.16
N ALA A 441 -10.19 6.15 -5.07
CA ALA A 441 -8.93 6.87 -4.88
C ALA A 441 -7.71 5.93 -4.86
N GLY A 442 -7.82 4.78 -4.19
CA GLY A 442 -6.74 3.78 -4.13
C GLY A 442 -6.50 3.08 -5.46
N PHE A 443 -7.55 2.77 -6.22
CA PHE A 443 -7.45 2.27 -7.59
C PHE A 443 -6.81 3.31 -8.52
N ARG A 444 -7.16 4.60 -8.37
CA ARG A 444 -6.52 5.70 -9.11
C ARG A 444 -5.04 5.82 -8.75
N GLY A 445 -4.69 5.74 -7.47
CA GLY A 445 -3.30 5.73 -6.99
C GLY A 445 -2.48 4.56 -7.55
N ALA A 446 -3.05 3.35 -7.56
CA ALA A 446 -2.44 2.18 -8.22
C ALA A 446 -2.22 2.42 -9.72
N GLY A 447 -3.17 3.05 -10.42
CA GLY A 447 -3.04 3.40 -11.84
C GLY A 447 -2.06 4.54 -12.16
N LEU A 448 -1.65 5.32 -11.16
CA LEU A 448 -0.65 6.39 -11.29
C LEU A 448 0.77 5.92 -10.92
N SER A 449 0.93 4.84 -10.14
CA SER A 449 2.23 4.29 -9.79
C SER A 449 2.74 3.26 -10.81
N PRO A 450 4.01 3.34 -11.24
CA PRO A 450 4.59 2.40 -12.21
C PRO A 450 4.81 0.99 -11.65
N SER A 451 4.61 0.77 -10.34
CA SER A 451 4.76 -0.54 -9.70
C SER A 451 3.56 -1.47 -9.86
N PHE A 452 2.43 -0.98 -10.40
CA PHE A 452 1.21 -1.78 -10.57
C PHE A 452 0.77 -1.89 -12.02
N ARG A 453 -0.04 -2.92 -12.30
CA ARG A 453 -0.77 -3.07 -13.56
C ARG A 453 -2.25 -3.28 -13.25
N VAL A 454 -3.00 -2.18 -13.24
CA VAL A 454 -4.45 -2.19 -13.04
C VAL A 454 -5.20 -2.38 -14.36
N LYS A 455 -6.49 -2.67 -14.27
CA LYS A 455 -7.43 -2.61 -15.39
C LYS A 455 -7.40 -1.21 -16.02
N GLU A 456 -7.32 -1.12 -17.35
CA GLU A 456 -7.26 0.17 -18.03
C GLU A 456 -8.64 0.85 -18.04
N ILE A 457 -8.81 1.81 -17.12
CA ILE A 457 -9.96 2.71 -17.01
C ILE A 457 -9.45 4.13 -17.16
N ARG A 458 -9.92 4.86 -18.18
CA ARG A 458 -9.55 6.25 -18.44
C ARG A 458 -10.55 7.18 -17.76
N ALA A 459 -10.06 7.96 -16.81
CA ALA A 459 -10.82 8.96 -16.06
C ALA A 459 -10.78 10.30 -16.79
N PHE A 460 -11.94 10.95 -16.96
CA PHE A 460 -12.06 12.28 -17.53
C PHE A 460 -12.85 13.18 -16.57
N GLU A 461 -12.13 13.86 -15.68
CA GLU A 461 -12.65 14.89 -14.78
C GLU A 461 -12.82 16.23 -15.50
N VAL A 462 -13.73 17.08 -15.02
CA VAL A 462 -14.01 18.43 -15.57
C VAL A 462 -13.61 19.54 -14.60
N ALA A 463 -13.55 20.78 -15.07
CA ALA A 463 -13.15 21.92 -14.26
C ALA A 463 -14.13 22.19 -13.09
N SER A 464 -13.59 22.40 -11.89
CA SER A 464 -14.35 22.85 -10.70
C SER A 464 -15.14 24.14 -10.96
N PHE A 465 -14.53 25.07 -11.69
CA PHE A 465 -15.06 26.40 -11.97
C PHE A 465 -14.78 26.84 -13.42
N ARG A 466 -15.48 27.89 -13.87
CA ARG A 466 -15.07 28.63 -15.07
C ARG A 466 -13.78 29.39 -14.73
N ALA A 467 -12.80 29.40 -15.63
CA ALA A 467 -11.49 30.01 -15.37
C ALA A 467 -10.96 30.72 -16.61
N GLY A 468 -10.09 31.72 -16.41
CA GLY A 468 -9.43 32.39 -17.52
C GLY A 468 -8.36 33.41 -17.15
N ILE A 469 -8.11 34.36 -18.06
CA ILE A 469 -7.03 35.35 -17.97
C ILE A 469 -7.51 36.80 -18.10
N LYS A 470 -6.72 37.70 -17.51
CA LYS A 470 -6.81 39.16 -17.65
C LYS A 470 -5.41 39.72 -17.95
N TRP A 471 -5.31 40.72 -18.82
CA TRP A 471 -4.03 41.39 -19.14
C TRP A 471 -4.27 42.77 -19.74
N THR A 472 -3.23 43.59 -19.85
CA THR A 472 -3.29 44.88 -20.57
C THR A 472 -2.65 44.73 -21.95
N ASN A 473 -3.34 45.15 -23.02
CA ASN A 473 -2.82 45.05 -24.39
C ASN A 473 -1.95 46.25 -24.79
N ILE A 474 -1.36 46.22 -25.99
CA ILE A 474 -0.49 47.27 -26.55
C ILE A 474 -1.15 48.66 -26.71
N TYR A 475 -2.47 48.76 -26.54
CA TYR A 475 -3.22 50.03 -26.57
C TYR A 475 -3.61 50.51 -25.17
N GLU A 476 -2.95 49.98 -24.13
CA GLU A 476 -3.21 50.25 -22.71
C GLU A 476 -4.63 49.89 -22.25
N LYS A 477 -5.34 49.04 -23.01
CA LYS A 477 -6.70 48.60 -22.67
C LYS A 477 -6.66 47.29 -21.88
N PRO A 478 -7.36 47.19 -20.74
CA PRO A 478 -7.54 45.92 -20.04
C PRO A 478 -8.34 44.96 -20.92
N GLN A 479 -7.97 43.70 -20.88
CA GLN A 479 -8.58 42.58 -21.59
C GLN A 479 -8.98 41.51 -20.59
N HIS A 480 -10.04 40.77 -20.91
CA HIS A 480 -10.59 39.71 -20.06
C HIS A 480 -11.08 38.59 -20.99
N GLN A 481 -10.64 37.37 -20.74
CA GLN A 481 -11.02 36.22 -21.56
C GLN A 481 -11.23 34.99 -20.68
N GLN A 482 -12.41 34.37 -20.78
CA GLN A 482 -12.68 33.07 -20.18
C GLN A 482 -12.10 31.98 -21.09
N LEU A 483 -11.33 31.05 -20.50
CA LEU A 483 -10.55 30.05 -21.22
C LEU A 483 -11.11 28.63 -21.05
N TRP A 484 -11.63 28.31 -19.86
CA TRP A 484 -12.29 27.04 -19.54
C TRP A 484 -13.71 27.27 -18.99
N LYS A 485 -14.63 26.37 -19.37
CA LYS A 485 -15.98 26.22 -18.80
C LYS A 485 -15.96 25.11 -17.75
N THR A 486 -16.98 25.03 -16.89
CA THR A 486 -17.15 23.92 -15.93
C THR A 486 -17.23 22.54 -16.59
N THR A 487 -17.63 22.45 -17.85
CA THR A 487 -17.63 21.21 -18.66
C THR A 487 -16.33 20.97 -19.45
N SER A 488 -15.27 21.76 -19.22
CA SER A 488 -13.96 21.54 -19.84
C SER A 488 -13.16 20.49 -19.07
N PHE A 489 -12.72 19.42 -19.74
CA PHE A 489 -11.95 18.36 -19.11
C PHE A 489 -10.58 18.84 -18.57
N LEU A 490 -10.11 18.20 -17.50
CA LEU A 490 -8.73 18.36 -17.04
C LEU A 490 -7.76 17.86 -18.12
N GLY A 491 -6.57 18.46 -18.18
CA GLY A 491 -5.62 18.23 -19.27
C GLY A 491 -5.92 19.00 -20.58
N ALA A 492 -7.11 19.60 -20.73
CA ALA A 492 -7.48 20.29 -21.97
C ALA A 492 -6.59 21.53 -22.23
N GLU A 493 -5.70 21.41 -23.21
CA GLU A 493 -4.78 22.47 -23.59
C GLU A 493 -5.49 23.64 -24.28
N LYS A 494 -4.94 24.83 -24.09
CA LYS A 494 -5.42 26.10 -24.62
C LYS A 494 -4.24 27.00 -24.96
N GLN A 495 -4.25 27.54 -26.17
CA GLN A 495 -3.21 28.45 -26.67
C GLN A 495 -3.79 29.84 -26.94
N TYR A 496 -3.04 30.87 -26.54
CA TYR A 496 -3.38 32.28 -26.70
C TYR A 496 -2.24 33.04 -27.37
N VAL A 497 -2.60 34.09 -28.11
CA VAL A 497 -1.66 34.92 -28.85
C VAL A 497 -1.81 36.36 -28.40
N PHE A 498 -0.70 36.99 -28.01
CA PHE A 498 -0.64 38.40 -27.65
C PHE A 498 0.26 39.16 -28.64
N LYS A 499 -0.14 40.40 -28.96
CA LYS A 499 0.72 41.37 -29.66
C LYS A 499 1.62 42.17 -28.72
N ASN A 500 1.62 41.85 -27.42
CA ASN A 500 2.50 42.46 -26.44
C ASN A 500 3.96 42.09 -26.73
N GLN A 501 4.78 43.13 -26.94
CA GLN A 501 6.22 43.04 -27.23
C GLN A 501 7.11 43.57 -26.09
N LYS A 502 6.51 44.28 -25.14
CA LYS A 502 7.18 44.76 -23.92
C LYS A 502 6.70 43.94 -22.74
N ASP A 503 7.57 43.77 -21.75
CA ASP A 503 7.29 42.94 -20.60
C ASP A 503 6.05 43.41 -19.82
N PHE A 504 5.17 42.45 -19.50
CA PHE A 504 3.84 42.70 -18.95
C PHE A 504 3.35 41.51 -18.12
N SER A 505 2.22 41.70 -17.44
CA SER A 505 1.57 40.68 -16.63
C SER A 505 0.31 40.09 -17.28
N ILE A 506 0.09 38.80 -17.01
CA ILE A 506 -1.13 38.05 -17.29
C ILE A 506 -1.61 37.46 -15.96
N GLU A 507 -2.77 37.92 -15.48
CA GLU A 507 -3.43 37.43 -14.28
C GLU A 507 -4.39 36.29 -14.63
N PHE A 508 -4.38 35.21 -13.85
CA PHE A 508 -5.31 34.08 -13.97
C PHE A 508 -6.38 34.15 -12.88
N TYR A 509 -7.62 33.78 -13.22
CA TYR A 509 -8.76 33.78 -12.30
C TYR A 509 -9.65 32.54 -12.43
N GLN A 510 -10.36 32.24 -11.35
CA GLN A 510 -11.50 31.31 -11.27
C GLN A 510 -12.77 32.08 -10.88
N HIS A 511 -13.91 31.78 -11.51
CA HIS A 511 -15.20 32.36 -11.15
C HIS A 511 -15.92 31.44 -10.14
N VAL A 512 -15.88 31.81 -8.87
CA VAL A 512 -16.55 31.08 -7.79
C VAL A 512 -18.01 31.59 -7.68
N PRO A 513 -19.04 30.73 -7.80
CA PRO A 513 -20.44 31.15 -7.66
C PRO A 513 -20.73 31.75 -6.28
N SER A 514 -21.71 32.66 -6.24
CA SER A 514 -22.33 33.06 -4.97
C SER A 514 -22.91 31.82 -4.30
N LEU A 515 -22.60 31.66 -3.02
CA LEU A 515 -23.44 30.86 -2.15
C LEU A 515 -24.61 31.75 -1.72
N GLU A 516 -25.80 31.50 -2.25
CA GLU A 516 -27.01 32.23 -1.86
C GLU A 516 -27.18 32.13 -0.34
N ASN A 517 -27.38 33.28 0.32
CA ASN A 517 -27.38 33.49 1.78
C ASN A 517 -26.00 33.43 2.50
N PHE A 518 -24.92 33.01 1.83
CA PHE A 518 -23.62 32.76 2.49
C PHE A 518 -22.42 33.55 1.91
N SER A 519 -22.48 34.10 0.69
CA SER A 519 -21.49 35.07 0.18
C SER A 519 -22.07 35.96 -0.93
N PRO A 520 -21.91 37.29 -0.88
CA PRO A 520 -22.54 38.21 -1.83
C PRO A 520 -21.87 38.17 -3.21
N GLY A 521 -22.63 37.72 -4.21
CA GLY A 521 -22.23 37.74 -5.63
C GLY A 521 -21.30 36.59 -6.05
N GLY A 522 -21.33 36.27 -7.35
CA GLY A 522 -20.33 35.38 -7.95
C GLY A 522 -19.02 36.16 -8.08
N ALA A 523 -17.96 35.67 -7.44
CA ALA A 523 -16.70 36.39 -7.35
C ALA A 523 -15.65 35.76 -8.27
N GLU A 524 -15.05 36.58 -9.12
CA GLU A 524 -13.80 36.22 -9.78
C GLU A 524 -12.65 36.32 -8.77
N LYS A 525 -12.14 35.16 -8.33
CA LYS A 525 -10.93 35.07 -7.51
C LYS A 525 -9.72 34.91 -8.41
N SER A 526 -8.75 35.81 -8.30
CA SER A 526 -7.42 35.65 -8.90
C SER A 526 -6.68 34.46 -8.25
N THR A 527 -5.97 33.65 -9.04
CA THR A 527 -5.31 32.41 -8.58
C THR A 527 -3.78 32.46 -8.64
N PHE A 528 -3.24 33.13 -9.66
CA PHE A 528 -1.83 33.53 -9.80
C PHE A 528 -1.69 34.56 -10.93
N GLU A 529 -0.52 35.18 -11.02
CA GLU A 529 -0.10 36.11 -12.07
C GLU A 529 1.23 35.62 -12.65
N ILE A 530 1.43 35.73 -13.96
CA ILE A 530 2.76 35.63 -14.57
C ILE A 530 3.18 36.98 -15.14
N THR A 531 4.41 37.40 -14.84
CA THR A 531 5.04 38.59 -15.43
C THR A 531 6.21 38.13 -16.29
N THR A 532 6.28 38.55 -17.56
CA THR A 532 7.41 38.21 -18.43
C THR A 532 8.68 38.96 -18.00
N LEU A 533 9.86 38.39 -18.32
CA LEU A 533 11.15 38.92 -17.86
C LEU A 533 12.12 39.34 -18.98
N ASN A 534 11.99 38.74 -20.17
CA ASN A 534 12.87 38.98 -21.32
C ASN A 534 12.10 39.16 -22.64
N LEU A 535 10.81 39.49 -22.60
CA LEU A 535 9.97 39.65 -23.79
C LEU A 535 10.45 40.81 -24.67
N THR A 536 10.87 41.90 -24.03
CA THR A 536 11.40 43.09 -24.71
C THR A 536 12.72 42.77 -25.44
N GLU A 537 13.62 42.03 -24.80
CA GLU A 537 14.91 41.60 -25.38
C GLU A 537 14.69 40.58 -26.50
N SER A 538 13.84 39.58 -26.28
CA SER A 538 13.51 38.54 -27.25
C SER A 538 12.89 39.12 -28.53
N THR A 539 12.06 40.16 -28.38
CA THR A 539 11.50 40.92 -29.51
C THR A 539 12.59 41.65 -30.29
N ALA A 540 13.54 42.29 -29.62
CA ALA A 540 14.66 42.95 -30.28
C ALA A 540 15.54 41.94 -31.06
N VAL A 541 15.81 40.76 -30.48
CA VAL A 541 16.57 39.69 -31.13
C VAL A 541 15.90 39.21 -32.43
N LEU A 542 14.56 39.05 -32.46
CA LEU A 542 13.82 38.67 -33.67
C LEU A 542 13.90 39.75 -34.76
N LYS A 543 13.79 41.03 -34.38
CA LYS A 543 13.91 42.17 -35.30
C LYS A 543 15.32 42.29 -35.88
N GLU A 544 16.34 42.25 -35.03
CA GLU A 544 17.74 42.52 -35.40
C GLU A 544 18.41 41.38 -36.18
N LYS A 545 18.08 40.12 -35.87
CA LYS A 545 18.74 38.94 -36.49
C LYS A 545 17.95 38.34 -37.65
N PHE A 546 16.62 38.40 -37.60
CA PHE A 546 15.74 37.70 -38.55
C PHE A 546 14.85 38.66 -39.37
N GLY A 547 14.88 39.97 -39.07
CA GLY A 547 14.17 40.99 -39.86
C GLY A 547 12.66 41.04 -39.64
N CYS A 548 12.12 40.29 -38.67
CA CYS A 548 10.69 40.22 -38.41
C CYS A 548 10.10 41.60 -38.02
N THR A 549 8.92 41.93 -38.55
CA THR A 549 8.23 43.20 -38.25
C THR A 549 7.32 43.10 -37.03
N ASP A 550 6.74 44.23 -36.61
CA ASP A 550 5.83 44.28 -35.46
C ASP A 550 4.57 43.42 -35.62
N ASP A 551 4.08 43.28 -36.85
CA ASP A 551 2.90 42.49 -37.19
C ASP A 551 3.21 40.99 -37.33
N ASP A 552 4.45 40.61 -37.61
CA ASP A 552 4.89 39.21 -37.72
C ASP A 552 5.14 38.56 -36.35
N ILE A 553 5.56 39.36 -35.37
CA ILE A 553 5.91 38.88 -34.04
C ILE A 553 4.66 38.60 -33.19
N ASN A 554 4.62 37.42 -32.57
CA ASN A 554 3.49 36.91 -31.81
C ASN A 554 3.96 36.22 -30.52
N LEU A 555 3.51 36.68 -29.35
CA LEU A 555 3.72 35.96 -28.10
C LEU A 555 2.67 34.87 -27.94
N LYS A 556 3.10 33.61 -27.95
CA LYS A 556 2.26 32.43 -27.80
C LYS A 556 2.41 31.82 -26.40
N LEU A 557 1.29 31.79 -25.69
CA LEU A 557 1.12 31.15 -24.38
C LEU A 557 0.31 29.87 -24.57
N SER A 558 0.87 28.71 -24.25
CA SER A 558 0.12 27.45 -24.10
C SER A 558 -0.05 27.12 -22.62
N THR A 559 -1.27 26.70 -22.27
CA THR A 559 -1.73 26.40 -20.91
C THR A 559 -2.63 25.18 -20.91
N ARG A 560 -2.82 24.54 -19.76
CA ARG A 560 -3.81 23.47 -19.56
C ARG A 560 -4.34 23.48 -18.14
N LEU A 561 -5.45 22.79 -17.90
CA LEU A 561 -5.79 22.38 -16.54
C LEU A 561 -4.91 21.17 -16.14
N GLY A 562 -4.35 21.18 -14.93
CA GLY A 562 -3.53 20.11 -14.38
C GLY A 562 -4.32 18.83 -14.17
N TYR A 563 -3.70 17.68 -14.45
CA TYR A 563 -4.31 16.37 -14.20
C TYR A 563 -4.38 16.01 -12.71
N SER A 564 -3.48 16.57 -11.89
CA SER A 564 -3.28 16.29 -10.47
C SER A 564 -4.23 17.04 -9.53
N ASP A 565 -4.84 18.13 -9.98
CA ASP A 565 -5.49 19.14 -9.12
C ASP A 565 -6.55 19.96 -9.86
N GLY A 566 -6.44 20.10 -11.18
CA GLY A 566 -7.29 20.96 -12.01
C GLY A 566 -6.95 22.44 -11.93
N GLU A 567 -5.76 22.83 -11.47
CA GLU A 567 -5.27 24.21 -11.56
C GLU A 567 -4.71 24.53 -12.95
N VAL A 568 -4.57 25.82 -13.30
CA VAL A 568 -4.02 26.20 -14.61
C VAL A 568 -2.49 26.09 -14.58
N ALA A 569 -1.95 25.16 -15.36
CA ALA A 569 -0.52 24.98 -15.59
C ALA A 569 -0.07 25.70 -16.88
N ILE A 570 1.10 26.34 -16.83
CA ILE A 570 1.76 26.92 -18.01
C ILE A 570 2.57 25.81 -18.72
N ASN A 571 2.24 25.53 -19.97
CA ASN A 571 2.94 24.53 -20.79
C ASN A 571 4.14 25.12 -21.54
N LYS A 572 3.93 26.26 -22.22
CA LYS A 572 4.93 26.95 -23.04
C LYS A 572 4.65 28.45 -23.07
N LEU A 573 5.69 29.27 -23.07
CA LEU A 573 5.61 30.71 -23.37
C LEU A 573 6.78 31.08 -24.30
N TYR A 574 6.47 31.58 -25.49
CA TYR A 574 7.48 31.86 -26.52
C TYR A 574 7.00 32.94 -27.50
N LEU A 575 7.94 33.72 -28.04
CA LEU A 575 7.71 34.49 -29.26
C LEU A 575 7.90 33.57 -30.47
N ASP A 576 7.10 33.77 -31.52
CA ASP A 576 7.50 33.40 -32.87
C ASP A 576 7.21 34.49 -33.90
N CYS A 577 7.92 34.41 -35.03
CA CYS A 577 7.64 35.14 -36.26
C CYS A 577 7.99 34.28 -37.48
N GLU A 578 7.34 34.55 -38.61
CA GLU A 578 7.55 33.84 -39.87
C GLU A 578 8.76 34.43 -40.61
N VAL A 579 9.73 33.58 -40.97
CA VAL A 579 10.99 33.96 -41.61
C VAL A 579 11.10 33.26 -42.97
N GLU A 580 11.49 34.01 -44.01
CA GLU A 580 11.71 33.49 -45.36
C GLU A 580 13.20 33.30 -45.64
N ASP A 581 13.63 32.04 -45.75
CA ASP A 581 15.02 31.70 -46.05
C ASP A 581 15.25 31.45 -47.54
N VAL A 582 16.45 31.81 -48.01
CA VAL A 582 16.94 31.48 -49.36
C VAL A 582 17.99 30.38 -49.24
N GLU A 583 17.58 29.13 -49.47
CA GLU A 583 18.49 27.97 -49.45
C GLU A 583 19.70 28.18 -50.37
N LYS A 584 20.89 28.36 -49.77
CA LYS A 584 22.16 28.14 -50.45
C LYS A 584 22.43 26.64 -50.46
N PRO A 585 22.71 26.01 -51.61
CA PRO A 585 22.83 24.56 -51.71
C PRO A 585 24.01 24.03 -50.86
N GLY A 586 23.67 23.31 -49.78
CA GLY A 586 24.64 22.71 -48.87
C GLY A 586 25.38 21.52 -49.47
N VAL A 587 26.66 21.38 -49.15
CA VAL A 587 27.59 20.38 -49.73
C VAL A 587 27.16 18.92 -49.50
N VAL A 588 26.25 18.66 -48.56
CA VAL A 588 25.74 17.33 -48.22
C VAL A 588 25.07 16.62 -49.40
N ASP A 589 24.35 17.35 -50.25
CA ASP A 589 23.61 16.75 -51.38
C ASP A 589 24.55 16.22 -52.48
N SER A 590 25.75 16.82 -52.59
CA SER A 590 26.82 16.36 -53.49
C SER A 590 27.42 15.01 -53.09
N MET A 591 27.31 14.61 -51.81
CA MET A 591 27.88 13.34 -51.32
C MET A 591 26.90 12.16 -51.43
N LYS A 592 25.57 12.41 -51.41
CA LYS A 592 24.56 11.35 -51.57
C LYS A 592 24.58 10.65 -52.94
N ASN A 593 25.14 11.30 -53.97
CA ASN A 593 25.22 10.73 -55.32
C ASN A 593 26.53 9.99 -55.63
N MET A 594 27.45 9.83 -54.67
CA MET A 594 28.74 9.14 -54.88
C MET A 594 28.73 7.64 -54.51
N PHE A 595 27.72 7.18 -53.75
CA PHE A 595 27.50 5.77 -53.42
C PHE A 595 26.09 5.32 -53.86
N GLY A 596 25.86 5.25 -55.16
CA GLY A 596 24.57 4.84 -55.72
C GLY A 596 24.40 3.31 -55.79
N PHE A 597 23.24 2.80 -55.37
CA PHE A 597 22.74 1.48 -55.79
C PHE A 597 21.22 1.48 -56.02
N GLY A 598 20.80 0.64 -56.97
CA GLY A 598 19.54 0.77 -57.72
C GLY A 598 18.23 0.58 -56.95
N LYS A 599 17.15 1.11 -57.56
CA LYS A 599 15.78 0.65 -57.31
C LYS A 599 15.51 -0.64 -58.10
N LYS A 600 15.14 -1.75 -57.44
CA LYS A 600 13.78 -2.34 -57.50
C LYS A 600 13.65 -3.73 -56.84
N ASP A 601 12.45 -3.93 -56.29
CA ASP A 601 11.66 -5.17 -56.21
C ASP A 601 12.26 -6.48 -55.64
N GLN A 602 12.10 -6.70 -54.33
CA GLN A 602 11.49 -7.95 -53.83
C GLN A 602 10.84 -7.76 -52.43
N VAL A 603 10.09 -8.76 -51.96
CA VAL A 603 9.18 -8.67 -50.81
C VAL A 603 9.45 -9.77 -49.78
N SER A 604 9.76 -9.40 -48.52
CA SER A 604 9.15 -9.97 -47.28
C SER A 604 9.83 -9.51 -45.98
N LEU A 605 9.04 -8.82 -45.14
CA LEU A 605 8.97 -8.84 -43.65
C LEU A 605 10.21 -8.65 -42.73
N ALA A 606 9.92 -7.91 -41.64
CA ALA A 606 10.66 -7.77 -40.37
C ALA A 606 12.02 -7.04 -40.39
N ASP A 607 12.34 -6.20 -39.40
CA ASP A 607 11.54 -5.47 -38.40
C ASP A 607 12.35 -4.25 -37.92
N GLY A 608 11.70 -3.19 -37.43
CA GLY A 608 12.43 -2.03 -36.88
C GLY A 608 11.63 -0.73 -36.83
N GLU A 609 11.62 -0.11 -35.66
CA GLU A 609 11.01 1.16 -35.24
C GLU A 609 11.30 2.35 -36.19
N SER A 610 10.51 3.42 -36.25
CA SER A 610 9.65 4.02 -35.21
C SER A 610 8.45 4.76 -35.81
N SER A 611 7.34 4.83 -35.07
CA SER A 611 6.05 5.34 -35.59
C SER A 611 5.53 6.58 -34.87
N GLU A 612 5.73 7.75 -35.46
CA GLU A 612 4.79 8.86 -35.30
C GLU A 612 3.49 8.54 -36.03
N ILE A 613 2.33 8.69 -35.37
CA ILE A 613 1.02 8.73 -36.03
C ILE A 613 0.23 9.90 -35.44
N ALA A 614 0.06 10.94 -36.25
CA ALA A 614 -0.90 11.99 -35.98
C ALA A 614 -2.34 11.45 -36.14
N ILE A 615 -3.28 12.02 -35.38
CA ILE A 615 -4.72 11.86 -35.64
C ILE A 615 -5.22 13.21 -36.12
N GLU A 616 -5.44 13.34 -37.44
CA GLU A 616 -6.21 14.44 -37.99
C GLU A 616 -7.68 14.30 -37.59
N GLY A 617 -8.27 15.38 -37.10
CA GLY A 617 -9.72 15.51 -37.01
C GLY A 617 -10.28 16.01 -38.34
N THR A 618 -10.87 15.13 -39.14
CA THR A 618 -11.52 15.53 -40.40
C THR A 618 -12.78 16.34 -40.11
N SER A 619 -12.77 17.64 -40.40
CA SER A 619 -13.98 18.44 -40.47
C SER A 619 -14.71 18.20 -41.80
N THR A 620 -16.05 18.14 -41.77
CA THR A 620 -16.86 17.87 -42.98
C THR A 620 -18.14 18.69 -42.96
N GLU A 621 -18.08 19.90 -43.51
CA GLU A 621 -19.21 20.74 -43.95
C GLU A 621 -18.63 21.76 -44.94
N SER A 622 -19.02 21.88 -46.23
CA SER A 622 -20.33 21.77 -46.92
C SER A 622 -21.19 23.04 -46.96
N SER A 623 -20.53 24.17 -47.22
CA SER A 623 -20.96 25.24 -48.15
C SER A 623 -22.37 25.88 -48.05
N SER A 624 -22.40 27.18 -47.71
CA SER A 624 -23.36 28.18 -48.24
C SER A 624 -22.80 29.61 -48.03
N THR A 625 -23.13 30.67 -48.77
CA THR A 625 -23.65 30.80 -50.16
C THR A 625 -23.19 32.17 -50.73
N SER A 626 -23.25 32.34 -52.06
CA SER A 626 -22.84 33.49 -52.89
C SER A 626 -23.32 34.91 -52.51
N THR A 627 -22.43 35.91 -52.67
CA THR A 627 -22.57 37.03 -53.66
C THR A 627 -21.26 37.84 -53.70
N THR A 628 -20.52 38.02 -54.81
CA THR A 628 -20.78 38.68 -56.13
C THR A 628 -20.36 40.16 -56.17
N SER A 629 -19.15 40.45 -56.70
CA SER A 629 -18.86 41.71 -57.41
C SER A 629 -17.63 41.59 -58.34
N THR A 630 -17.85 41.78 -59.65
CA THR A 630 -16.85 41.76 -60.73
C THR A 630 -16.18 43.11 -60.99
N SER A 631 -14.91 43.14 -61.45
CA SER A 631 -14.48 44.05 -62.55
C SER A 631 -13.09 43.75 -63.18
N THR A 632 -13.08 42.88 -64.19
CA THR A 632 -12.35 42.97 -65.49
C THR A 632 -11.10 43.84 -65.73
N LYS A 633 -10.15 43.22 -66.48
CA LYS A 633 -9.20 43.81 -67.49
C LYS A 633 -7.99 44.59 -66.92
N SER A 634 -6.82 44.65 -67.59
CA SER A 634 -6.52 44.44 -69.03
C SER A 634 -5.27 43.60 -69.28
N ALA A 635 -5.16 43.00 -70.47
CA ALA A 635 -3.95 42.28 -70.92
C ALA A 635 -3.19 43.06 -72.01
N LYS A 636 -1.86 42.94 -72.03
CA LYS A 636 -1.04 43.23 -73.22
C LYS A 636 0.18 42.30 -73.25
N LYS A 637 0.44 41.69 -74.41
CA LYS A 637 1.57 40.78 -74.66
C LYS A 637 2.66 41.50 -75.44
N SER A 638 3.92 41.31 -75.06
CA SER A 638 5.06 41.46 -75.98
C SER A 638 6.21 40.53 -75.58
N LYS A 639 6.64 39.74 -76.57
CA LYS A 639 7.90 38.99 -76.70
C LYS A 639 9.14 39.84 -76.34
N GLU A 640 10.35 39.30 -76.08
CA GLU A 640 10.83 37.92 -75.84
C GLU A 640 12.37 37.91 -75.73
N THR A 641 12.92 37.33 -74.67
CA THR A 641 14.28 36.73 -74.65
C THR A 641 14.40 35.80 -73.46
N LYS A 642 15.15 34.70 -73.60
CA LYS A 642 15.65 33.93 -72.46
C LYS A 642 16.94 34.56 -71.97
N ASP A 643 17.12 34.64 -70.66
CA ASP A 643 18.40 34.26 -70.07
C ASP A 643 18.15 33.55 -68.73
N SER A 644 19.02 32.63 -68.34
CA SER A 644 18.75 31.69 -67.25
C SER A 644 19.40 32.11 -65.93
N LYS A 645 18.56 32.41 -64.93
CA LYS A 645 18.94 32.31 -63.51
C LYS A 645 18.12 31.21 -62.84
N LYS A 646 18.75 30.54 -61.87
CA LYS A 646 18.09 29.60 -60.97
C LYS A 646 17.51 30.41 -59.82
N ASP A 647 16.19 30.49 -59.73
CA ASP A 647 15.54 30.96 -58.50
C ASP A 647 15.62 29.84 -57.46
N GLY A 648 16.08 30.17 -56.26
CA GLY A 648 16.04 29.27 -55.11
C GLY A 648 14.60 29.03 -54.66
N LYS A 649 14.30 27.83 -54.16
CA LYS A 649 12.99 27.54 -53.60
C LYS A 649 12.91 28.22 -52.23
N LEU A 650 12.18 29.33 -52.14
CA LEU A 650 11.88 29.99 -50.87
C LEU A 650 11.22 28.99 -49.90
N THR A 651 11.82 28.84 -48.72
CA THR A 651 11.31 27.99 -47.64
C THR A 651 10.99 28.86 -46.44
N LYS A 652 9.71 28.82 -46.03
CA LYS A 652 9.23 29.54 -44.85
C LYS A 652 9.38 28.67 -43.61
N HIS A 653 9.81 29.27 -42.51
CA HIS A 653 9.80 28.64 -41.20
C HIS A 653 9.40 29.64 -40.12
N PHE A 654 9.09 29.17 -38.91
CA PHE A 654 8.92 30.04 -37.75
C PHE A 654 10.20 29.99 -36.90
N GLU A 655 10.82 31.15 -36.67
CA GLU A 655 11.85 31.26 -35.64
C GLU A 655 11.16 31.40 -34.27
N VAL A 656 11.64 30.66 -33.28
CA VAL A 656 10.96 30.47 -31.98
C VAL A 656 11.89 30.82 -30.82
N VAL A 657 11.57 31.88 -30.09
CA VAL A 657 12.37 32.35 -28.94
C VAL A 657 11.60 32.12 -27.63
N PRO A 658 12.09 31.29 -26.69
CA PRO A 658 11.41 31.05 -25.42
C PRO A 658 11.46 32.29 -24.52
N VAL A 659 10.32 32.61 -23.89
CA VAL A 659 10.18 33.78 -23.02
C VAL A 659 10.13 33.34 -21.56
N ALA A 660 11.08 33.85 -20.77
CA ALA A 660 11.13 33.65 -19.34
C ALA A 660 10.04 34.48 -18.64
N TYR A 661 9.47 33.93 -17.58
CA TYR A 661 8.45 34.58 -16.76
C TYR A 661 8.69 34.29 -15.28
N LYS A 662 8.24 35.20 -14.42
CA LYS A 662 8.07 34.97 -12.99
C LYS A 662 6.59 34.69 -12.73
N SER A 663 6.29 33.58 -12.05
CA SER A 663 4.95 33.34 -11.48
C SER A 663 4.84 33.96 -10.08
N THR A 664 3.65 34.35 -9.66
CA THR A 664 3.35 34.81 -8.30
C THR A 664 1.89 34.49 -7.96
N THR A 665 1.67 33.72 -6.90
CA THR A 665 0.34 33.32 -6.43
C THR A 665 -0.54 34.53 -6.08
N LYS A 666 -1.86 34.36 -6.28
CA LYS A 666 -2.92 35.31 -5.91
C LYS A 666 -4.02 34.57 -5.13
N GLY A 667 -4.86 35.34 -4.44
CA GLY A 667 -5.75 34.81 -3.40
C GLY A 667 -5.01 34.79 -2.06
N LEU A 668 -5.14 33.70 -1.31
CA LEU A 668 -4.31 33.46 -0.11
C LEU A 668 -2.80 33.56 -0.43
N PRO A 669 -2.00 34.23 0.42
CA PRO A 669 -0.57 34.30 0.24
C PRO A 669 0.13 32.96 0.49
N GLU A 670 1.24 32.74 -0.21
CA GLU A 670 2.17 31.66 0.07
C GLU A 670 2.81 31.85 1.46
N LEU A 671 2.94 30.77 2.22
CA LEU A 671 3.67 30.81 3.49
C LEU A 671 5.17 30.93 3.21
N PRO A 672 5.92 31.77 3.94
CA PRO A 672 7.38 31.80 3.84
C PRO A 672 7.98 30.41 4.11
N THR A 673 9.06 30.06 3.41
CA THR A 673 9.72 28.74 3.60
C THR A 673 10.10 28.49 5.06
N ALA A 674 10.49 29.52 5.81
CA ALA A 674 10.79 29.43 7.24
C ALA A 674 9.56 29.08 8.10
N GLU A 675 8.36 29.52 7.71
CA GLU A 675 7.11 29.18 8.39
C GLU A 675 6.71 27.72 8.09
N ILE A 676 6.84 27.27 6.83
CA ILE A 676 6.64 25.85 6.48
C ILE A 676 7.64 24.95 7.23
N THR A 677 8.91 25.35 7.33
CA THR A 677 9.91 24.63 8.13
C THR A 677 9.53 24.59 9.61
N ARG A 678 9.14 25.71 10.23
CA ARG A 678 8.63 25.75 11.63
C ARG A 678 7.50 24.74 11.83
N MET A 679 6.51 24.72 10.93
CA MET A 679 5.35 23.82 11.03
C MET A 679 5.78 22.35 10.96
N LYS A 680 6.69 21.99 10.05
CA LYS A 680 7.23 20.61 9.95
C LYS A 680 8.06 20.21 11.17
N GLU A 681 8.92 21.09 11.67
CA GLU A 681 9.73 20.86 12.87
C GLU A 681 8.85 20.68 14.12
N ARG A 682 7.83 21.52 14.28
CA ARG A 682 6.82 21.47 15.35
C ARG A 682 6.02 20.16 15.33
N ILE A 683 5.53 19.75 14.15
CA ILE A 683 4.84 18.45 13.97
C ILE A 683 5.78 17.28 14.27
N SER A 684 7.04 17.32 13.82
CA SER A 684 8.03 16.27 14.07
C SER A 684 8.36 16.13 15.56
N ALA A 685 8.63 17.24 16.25
CA ALA A 685 8.91 17.24 17.68
C ALA A 685 7.73 16.70 18.51
N PHE A 686 6.49 17.00 18.09
CA PHE A 686 5.28 16.41 18.66
C PHE A 686 5.22 14.89 18.40
N ALA A 687 5.53 14.43 17.18
CA ALA A 687 5.59 12.99 16.85
C ALA A 687 6.68 12.24 17.62
N ASP A 688 7.83 12.85 17.85
CA ASP A 688 8.90 12.28 18.69
C ASP A 688 8.54 12.30 20.19
N SER A 689 7.75 13.26 20.66
CA SER A 689 7.16 13.25 22.00
C SER A 689 6.18 12.07 22.19
N ASP A 690 5.22 11.90 21.27
CA ASP A 690 4.29 10.74 21.30
C ASP A 690 5.00 9.40 21.10
N ARG A 691 6.13 9.37 20.40
CA ARG A 691 6.98 8.18 20.30
C ARG A 691 7.68 7.90 21.62
N SER A 692 8.29 8.90 22.24
CA SER A 692 9.01 8.77 23.52
C SER A 692 8.06 8.34 24.64
N ARG A 693 6.86 8.92 24.68
CA ARG A 693 5.79 8.58 25.61
C ARG A 693 5.34 7.12 25.46
N ARG A 694 4.99 6.67 24.25
CA ARG A 694 4.64 5.25 24.01
C ARG A 694 5.79 4.29 24.34
N LEU A 695 7.03 4.67 24.05
CA LEU A 695 8.21 3.86 24.39
C LEU A 695 8.53 3.82 25.90
N ARG A 696 7.98 4.75 26.70
CA ARG A 696 7.94 4.69 28.18
C ARG A 696 6.78 3.83 28.66
N GLU A 697 5.58 4.05 28.14
CA GLU A 697 4.37 3.27 28.47
C GLU A 697 4.60 1.76 28.19
N GLU A 698 5.18 1.41 27.04
CA GLU A 698 5.62 0.05 26.71
C GLU A 698 6.60 -0.54 27.74
N ALA A 699 7.57 0.26 28.21
CA ALA A 699 8.54 -0.18 29.21
C ALA A 699 7.93 -0.33 30.62
N LEU A 700 6.88 0.43 30.93
CA LEU A 700 6.12 0.30 32.18
C LEU A 700 5.30 -0.98 32.17
N ASN A 701 4.56 -1.23 31.09
CA ASN A 701 3.79 -2.46 30.91
C ASN A 701 4.70 -3.70 30.89
N GLN A 702 5.90 -3.61 30.29
CA GLN A 702 6.90 -4.68 30.36
C GLN A 702 7.47 -4.89 31.77
N LEU A 703 7.57 -3.84 32.60
CA LEU A 703 8.00 -3.96 33.99
C LEU A 703 6.91 -4.62 34.84
N GLU A 704 5.69 -4.11 34.79
CA GLU A 704 4.54 -4.63 35.54
C GLU A 704 4.18 -6.07 35.11
N GLY A 705 4.14 -6.36 33.81
CA GLY A 705 3.99 -7.74 33.32
C GLY A 705 5.08 -8.68 33.83
N PHE A 706 6.30 -8.18 34.08
CA PHE A 706 7.39 -8.99 34.63
C PHE A 706 7.28 -9.18 36.16
N THR A 707 6.65 -8.29 36.93
CA THR A 707 6.39 -8.55 38.36
C THR A 707 5.37 -9.67 38.53
N TYR A 708 4.36 -9.75 37.65
CA TYR A 708 3.46 -10.91 37.59
C TYR A 708 4.20 -12.18 37.16
N LYS A 709 5.00 -12.13 36.07
CA LYS A 709 5.83 -13.29 35.66
C LYS A 709 6.74 -13.77 36.79
N ALA A 710 7.36 -12.86 37.56
CA ALA A 710 8.25 -13.20 38.66
C ALA A 710 7.53 -14.03 39.73
N ARG A 711 6.31 -13.66 40.12
CA ARG A 711 5.46 -14.47 41.03
C ARG A 711 5.18 -15.85 40.44
N ASP A 712 4.87 -15.92 39.15
CA ASP A 712 4.43 -17.15 38.51
C ASP A 712 5.59 -18.15 38.33
N VAL A 713 6.81 -17.68 38.02
CA VAL A 713 8.01 -18.56 38.01
C VAL A 713 8.47 -18.94 39.42
N LEU A 714 8.24 -18.10 40.44
CA LEU A 714 8.49 -18.47 41.84
C LEU A 714 7.57 -19.60 42.35
N ALA A 715 6.46 -19.88 41.67
CA ALA A 715 5.55 -20.99 41.95
C ALA A 715 5.77 -22.23 41.06
N ASP A 716 6.61 -22.16 40.03
CA ASP A 716 6.89 -23.25 39.09
C ASP A 716 7.90 -24.25 39.67
N GLU A 717 7.48 -25.49 39.92
CA GLU A 717 8.34 -26.57 40.43
C GLU A 717 9.63 -26.77 39.62
N ALA A 718 9.58 -26.59 38.29
CA ALA A 718 10.74 -26.75 37.41
C ALA A 718 11.70 -25.56 37.49
N PHE A 719 11.21 -24.35 37.80
CA PHE A 719 12.04 -23.18 38.08
C PHE A 719 12.66 -23.27 39.49
N ILE A 720 11.87 -23.68 40.49
CA ILE A 720 12.33 -23.95 41.85
C ILE A 720 13.45 -25.00 41.87
N ALA A 721 13.34 -26.07 41.06
CA ALA A 721 14.37 -27.10 40.93
C ALA A 721 15.67 -26.60 40.27
N ALA A 722 15.60 -25.54 39.44
CA ALA A 722 16.74 -24.97 38.71
C ALA A 722 17.37 -23.74 39.39
N SER A 723 16.85 -23.30 40.54
CA SER A 723 17.29 -22.08 41.24
C SER A 723 17.73 -22.33 42.69
N THR A 724 18.61 -21.46 43.20
CA THR A 724 18.92 -21.42 44.63
C THR A 724 17.79 -20.75 45.43
N GLU A 725 17.83 -20.90 46.75
CA GLU A 725 16.92 -20.18 47.67
C GLU A 725 17.23 -18.67 47.71
N GLU A 726 18.50 -18.30 47.60
CA GLU A 726 18.96 -16.90 47.51
C GLU A 726 18.47 -16.22 46.22
N GLU A 727 18.50 -16.93 45.09
CA GLU A 727 17.94 -16.45 43.82
C GLU A 727 16.43 -16.20 43.94
N ARG A 728 15.68 -17.11 44.58
CA ARG A 728 14.23 -16.93 44.80
C ARG A 728 13.91 -15.76 45.72
N ALA A 729 14.55 -15.69 46.89
CA ALA A 729 14.31 -14.62 47.85
C ALA A 729 14.69 -13.23 47.29
N SER A 730 15.76 -13.16 46.50
CA SER A 730 16.18 -11.93 45.81
C SER A 730 15.20 -11.53 44.69
N LEU A 731 14.65 -12.49 43.95
CA LEU A 731 13.61 -12.24 42.94
C LEU A 731 12.29 -11.81 43.58
N GLU A 732 11.84 -12.46 44.66
CA GLU A 732 10.61 -12.11 45.38
C GLU A 732 10.70 -10.68 45.94
N ALA A 733 11.81 -10.35 46.62
CA ALA A 733 12.07 -9.01 47.12
C ALA A 733 12.06 -7.96 45.99
N LYS A 734 12.81 -8.18 44.90
CA LYS A 734 12.86 -7.25 43.76
C LYS A 734 11.52 -7.08 43.06
N ALA A 735 10.75 -8.16 42.89
CA ALA A 735 9.43 -8.12 42.26
C ALA A 735 8.42 -7.35 43.11
N LYS A 736 8.46 -7.55 44.44
CA LYS A 736 7.67 -6.78 45.39
C LYS A 736 8.07 -5.30 45.39
N ASP A 737 9.36 -4.99 45.53
CA ASP A 737 9.89 -3.63 45.53
C ASP A 737 9.54 -2.89 44.23
N ALA A 738 9.66 -3.56 43.08
CA ALA A 738 9.26 -3.00 41.78
C ALA A 738 7.74 -2.76 41.71
N SER A 739 6.93 -3.68 42.23
CA SER A 739 5.47 -3.52 42.28
C SER A 739 5.05 -2.34 43.17
N GLU A 740 5.57 -2.23 44.39
CA GLU A 740 5.26 -1.10 45.29
C GLU A 740 5.76 0.23 44.69
N TRP A 741 6.94 0.23 44.07
CA TRP A 741 7.52 1.41 43.43
C TRP A 741 6.74 1.89 42.19
N ILE A 742 6.18 1.00 41.35
CA ILE A 742 5.35 1.35 40.19
C ILE A 742 4.19 2.27 40.61
N TYR A 743 3.49 1.90 41.68
CA TYR A 743 2.29 2.59 42.15
C TYR A 743 2.59 3.86 42.98
N ALA A 744 3.85 4.04 43.41
CA ALA A 744 4.30 5.23 44.15
C ALA A 744 5.02 6.26 43.24
N GLU A 745 6.16 5.89 42.66
CA GLU A 745 7.09 6.80 41.96
C GLU A 745 7.22 6.47 40.46
N GLY A 746 7.08 5.19 40.07
CA GLY A 746 7.22 4.73 38.69
C GLY A 746 6.24 5.38 37.69
N ARG A 747 5.16 5.99 38.20
CA ARG A 747 4.18 6.80 37.46
C ARG A 747 4.81 7.97 36.67
N ASP A 748 5.88 8.58 37.16
CA ASP A 748 6.54 9.73 36.52
C ASP A 748 8.02 9.47 36.14
N ALA A 749 8.54 8.27 36.39
CA ALA A 749 9.92 7.88 36.12
C ALA A 749 10.33 7.94 34.62
N THR A 750 11.63 7.91 34.34
CA THR A 750 12.14 7.76 32.96
C THR A 750 11.94 6.35 32.41
N ARG A 751 12.08 6.20 31.08
CA ARG A 751 12.09 4.89 30.42
C ARG A 751 13.29 4.04 30.83
N GLU A 752 14.39 4.70 31.16
CA GLU A 752 15.67 4.11 31.52
C GLU A 752 15.62 3.51 32.94
N GLU A 753 14.98 4.20 33.89
CA GLU A 753 14.72 3.67 35.25
C GLU A 753 13.79 2.45 35.23
N LEU A 754 12.70 2.49 34.45
CA LEU A 754 11.82 1.33 34.24
C LEU A 754 12.59 0.12 33.70
N LYS A 755 13.50 0.35 32.75
CA LYS A 755 14.37 -0.70 32.20
C LYS A 755 15.41 -1.21 33.19
N SER A 756 15.93 -0.36 34.09
CA SER A 756 16.80 -0.82 35.18
C SER A 756 16.05 -1.81 36.06
N LYS A 757 14.87 -1.44 36.56
CA LYS A 757 14.04 -2.31 37.40
C LYS A 757 13.67 -3.63 36.73
N LEU A 758 13.41 -3.60 35.42
CA LEU A 758 13.11 -4.80 34.63
C LEU A 758 14.34 -5.70 34.46
N ASN A 759 15.51 -5.10 34.23
CA ASN A 759 16.77 -5.84 34.12
C ASN A 759 17.20 -6.45 35.46
N GLU A 760 17.03 -5.72 36.58
CA GLU A 760 17.33 -6.19 37.95
C GLU A 760 16.64 -7.52 38.26
N MET A 761 15.43 -7.78 37.72
CA MET A 761 14.73 -9.06 37.85
C MET A 761 15.14 -10.07 36.76
N LYS A 762 15.29 -9.63 35.50
CA LYS A 762 15.72 -10.51 34.38
C LYS A 762 17.10 -11.12 34.60
N GLU A 763 18.01 -10.43 35.26
CA GLU A 763 19.34 -10.94 35.61
C GLU A 763 19.29 -12.16 36.53
N ILE A 764 18.21 -12.34 37.31
CA ILE A 764 17.98 -13.53 38.14
C ILE A 764 17.19 -14.60 37.36
N VAL A 765 16.11 -14.19 36.68
CA VAL A 765 15.20 -15.12 35.99
C VAL A 765 15.87 -15.79 34.79
N THR A 766 16.58 -15.03 33.94
CA THR A 766 17.08 -15.54 32.65
C THR A 766 18.10 -16.68 32.80
N PRO A 767 19.08 -16.63 33.74
CA PRO A 767 19.96 -17.76 34.00
C PRO A 767 19.21 -19.02 34.46
N VAL A 768 18.22 -18.88 35.35
CA VAL A 768 17.42 -20.01 35.87
C VAL A 768 16.54 -20.62 34.77
N GLU A 769 15.86 -19.79 33.97
CA GLU A 769 15.08 -20.27 32.81
C GLU A 769 15.99 -21.04 31.84
N LYS A 770 17.20 -20.54 31.58
CA LYS A 770 18.17 -21.28 30.76
C LYS A 770 18.60 -22.61 31.38
N ARG A 771 18.88 -22.68 32.69
CA ARG A 771 19.21 -23.95 33.38
C ARG A 771 18.08 -24.97 33.22
N LYS A 772 16.84 -24.54 33.43
CA LYS A 772 15.61 -25.34 33.25
C LYS A 772 15.47 -25.85 31.82
N GLU A 773 15.62 -24.98 30.81
CA GLU A 773 15.51 -25.33 29.39
C GLU A 773 16.59 -26.33 28.95
N GLU A 774 17.86 -26.07 29.27
CA GLU A 774 18.98 -26.96 28.93
C GLU A 774 18.82 -28.31 29.65
N ALA A 775 18.42 -28.33 30.93
CA ALA A 775 18.20 -29.57 31.68
C ALA A 775 17.05 -30.43 31.11
N ALA A 776 15.99 -29.80 30.59
CA ALA A 776 14.88 -30.50 29.96
C ALA A 776 15.23 -31.07 28.57
N ALA A 777 16.01 -30.33 27.77
CA ALA A 777 16.31 -30.70 26.37
C ALA A 777 17.59 -31.54 26.20
N LEU A 778 18.55 -31.47 27.12
CA LEU A 778 19.83 -32.18 27.04
C LEU A 778 19.70 -33.72 26.96
N PRO A 779 18.79 -34.42 27.67
CA PRO A 779 18.66 -35.87 27.57
C PRO A 779 18.37 -36.36 26.14
N ALA A 780 17.43 -35.71 25.45
CA ALA A 780 17.06 -36.07 24.07
C ALA A 780 18.17 -35.73 23.06
N ALA A 781 18.86 -34.59 23.25
CA ALA A 781 20.01 -34.22 22.43
C ALA A 781 21.17 -35.23 22.58
N LEU A 782 21.39 -35.73 23.80
CA LEU A 782 22.39 -36.77 24.08
C LEU A 782 22.00 -38.13 23.49
N GLU A 783 20.73 -38.51 23.54
CA GLU A 783 20.26 -39.76 22.93
C GLU A 783 20.51 -39.76 21.42
N GLU A 784 20.16 -38.68 20.71
CA GLU A 784 20.40 -38.55 19.27
C GLU A 784 21.90 -38.48 18.94
N LEU A 785 22.74 -37.80 19.75
CA LEU A 785 24.19 -37.82 19.54
C LEU A 785 24.79 -39.23 19.70
N ASN A 786 24.38 -39.97 20.74
CA ASN A 786 24.84 -41.36 20.92
C ASN A 786 24.36 -42.25 19.76
N LYS A 787 23.16 -42.03 19.23
CA LYS A 787 22.66 -42.73 18.04
C LYS A 787 23.51 -42.42 16.80
N VAL A 788 23.82 -41.15 16.53
CA VAL A 788 24.70 -40.75 15.41
C VAL A 788 26.10 -41.36 15.52
N ILE A 789 26.68 -41.43 16.73
CA ILE A 789 27.95 -42.14 17.00
C ILE A 789 27.84 -43.64 16.67
N ASN A 790 26.78 -44.32 17.14
CA ASN A 790 26.58 -45.74 16.82
C ASN A 790 26.37 -45.99 15.32
N ASP A 791 25.63 -45.11 14.63
CA ASP A 791 25.42 -45.16 13.18
C ASP A 791 26.73 -44.88 12.42
N ALA A 792 27.57 -43.94 12.87
CA ALA A 792 28.90 -43.69 12.32
C ALA A 792 29.84 -44.90 12.48
N GLN A 793 29.91 -45.49 13.67
CA GLN A 793 30.72 -46.69 13.92
C GLN A 793 30.21 -47.92 13.14
N THR A 794 28.92 -47.99 12.83
CA THR A 794 28.33 -49.04 11.97
C THR A 794 28.65 -48.79 10.49
N PHE A 795 28.57 -47.53 10.06
CA PHE A 795 28.93 -47.09 8.72
C PHE A 795 30.41 -47.32 8.41
N ILE A 796 31.33 -46.92 9.31
CA ILE A 796 32.77 -47.18 9.19
C ILE A 796 33.03 -48.67 8.98
N LYS A 797 32.51 -49.54 9.87
CA LYS A 797 32.67 -51.01 9.76
C LYS A 797 32.17 -51.57 8.43
N SER A 798 31.03 -51.06 7.94
CA SER A 798 30.46 -51.48 6.65
C SER A 798 31.35 -51.05 5.48
N ILE A 799 31.81 -49.80 5.45
CA ILE A 799 32.67 -49.28 4.39
C ILE A 799 34.06 -49.93 4.44
N THR A 800 34.66 -50.17 5.62
CA THR A 800 35.90 -50.96 5.74
C THR A 800 35.72 -52.40 5.22
N GLY A 801 34.56 -53.01 5.49
CA GLY A 801 34.19 -54.32 4.94
C GLY A 801 34.07 -54.30 3.41
N GLN A 802 33.44 -53.27 2.85
CA GLN A 802 33.34 -53.06 1.41
C GLN A 802 34.70 -52.80 0.77
N ILE A 803 35.53 -51.91 1.33
CA ILE A 803 36.91 -51.64 0.90
C ILE A 803 37.71 -52.94 0.85
N LYS A 804 37.63 -53.76 1.90
CA LYS A 804 38.29 -55.06 1.95
C LYS A 804 37.78 -55.99 0.84
N ASN A 805 36.47 -56.18 0.72
CA ASN A 805 35.89 -57.09 -0.27
C ASN A 805 36.14 -56.65 -1.72
N GLU A 806 36.02 -55.35 -2.02
CA GLU A 806 36.31 -54.78 -3.34
C GLU A 806 37.81 -54.85 -3.65
N THR A 807 38.70 -54.63 -2.67
CA THR A 807 40.15 -54.74 -2.86
C THR A 807 40.56 -56.20 -3.07
N GLU A 808 40.10 -57.14 -2.24
CA GLU A 808 40.37 -58.58 -2.43
C GLU A 808 39.83 -59.08 -3.79
N ALA A 809 38.65 -58.62 -4.22
CA ALA A 809 38.12 -58.95 -5.55
C ALA A 809 38.95 -58.33 -6.69
N HIS A 810 39.37 -57.07 -6.57
CA HIS A 810 40.17 -56.37 -7.59
C HIS A 810 41.59 -56.95 -7.68
N GLU A 811 42.19 -57.34 -6.55
CA GLU A 811 43.47 -58.06 -6.50
C GLU A 811 43.33 -59.47 -7.08
N GLN A 812 42.26 -60.23 -6.76
CA GLN A 812 42.03 -61.55 -7.33
C GLN A 812 41.75 -61.49 -8.84
N PHE A 813 41.00 -60.51 -9.33
CA PHE A 813 40.79 -60.27 -10.76
C PHE A 813 42.11 -59.94 -11.47
N THR A 814 42.91 -59.03 -10.90
CA THR A 814 44.20 -58.61 -11.45
C THR A 814 45.22 -59.77 -11.43
N ALA A 815 45.31 -60.52 -10.34
CA ALA A 815 46.15 -61.71 -10.22
C ALA A 815 45.73 -62.82 -11.20
N SER A 816 44.43 -62.99 -11.43
CA SER A 816 43.91 -63.94 -12.42
C SER A 816 44.27 -63.53 -13.85
N LYS A 817 44.19 -62.23 -14.18
CA LYS A 817 44.62 -61.69 -15.49
C LYS A 817 46.14 -61.85 -15.71
N VAL A 818 46.95 -61.70 -14.65
CA VAL A 818 48.41 -61.94 -14.65
C VAL A 818 48.78 -63.44 -14.69
N ALA A 819 47.96 -64.31 -14.12
CA ALA A 819 48.15 -65.77 -14.21
C ALA A 819 47.75 -66.32 -15.59
N ALA A 820 46.67 -65.81 -16.19
CA ALA A 820 46.21 -66.19 -17.52
C ALA A 820 47.23 -65.84 -18.62
N SER A 821 47.99 -64.75 -18.46
CA SER A 821 48.98 -64.29 -19.45
C SER A 821 50.30 -65.09 -19.45
N LYS A 822 50.34 -66.32 -18.92
CA LYS A 822 51.59 -67.05 -18.65
C LYS A 822 51.64 -68.55 -18.98
N ALA A 823 50.66 -69.08 -19.73
CA ALA A 823 50.63 -70.48 -20.16
C ALA A 823 50.46 -70.63 -21.69
N THR A 824 51.35 -71.40 -22.32
CA THR A 824 51.29 -71.81 -23.74
C THR A 824 51.88 -73.24 -23.89
N PRO A 825 51.57 -74.00 -24.96
CA PRO A 825 51.30 -75.45 -24.84
C PRO A 825 52.37 -76.42 -25.38
N THR A 826 52.16 -77.73 -25.21
CA THR A 826 52.90 -78.83 -25.88
C THR A 826 51.99 -80.09 -26.02
N PRO A 827 52.06 -80.94 -27.07
CA PRO A 827 50.91 -81.81 -27.47
C PRO A 827 51.19 -83.32 -27.79
N SER A 828 50.09 -84.04 -28.10
CA SER A 828 50.01 -85.28 -28.94
C SER A 828 50.38 -86.64 -28.30
N PRO A 829 49.90 -87.82 -28.82
CA PRO A 829 49.98 -88.27 -30.23
C PRO A 829 48.70 -88.87 -30.90
N SER A 830 48.87 -89.25 -32.19
CA SER A 830 47.90 -89.68 -33.24
C SER A 830 47.42 -91.17 -33.18
N PRO A 831 46.53 -91.72 -34.07
CA PRO A 831 46.83 -91.96 -35.52
C PRO A 831 45.67 -92.00 -36.59
N VAL A 832 46.03 -91.80 -37.88
CA VAL A 832 45.42 -92.08 -39.24
C VAL A 832 43.91 -92.19 -39.54
N ASP A 833 43.49 -91.49 -40.62
CA ASP A 833 42.77 -91.87 -41.89
C ASP A 833 41.57 -92.88 -41.89
N ASP A 834 40.61 -92.84 -42.83
CA ASP A 834 40.69 -92.44 -44.25
C ASP A 834 39.34 -91.97 -44.89
N PHE A 835 39.43 -91.35 -46.09
CA PHE A 835 38.45 -91.11 -47.19
C PHE A 835 36.93 -91.38 -46.95
N VAL A 836 35.94 -90.54 -47.33
CA VAL A 836 35.79 -89.23 -48.05
C VAL A 836 34.40 -88.62 -47.63
N GLU A 837 33.79 -87.51 -48.08
CA GLU A 837 33.88 -86.51 -49.20
C GLU A 837 33.18 -85.18 -48.69
N LEU A 838 32.84 -84.07 -49.38
CA LEU A 838 32.76 -83.63 -50.80
C LEU A 838 32.89 -82.06 -50.88
N GLU A 839 32.39 -81.43 -51.95
CA GLU A 839 32.13 -79.99 -52.25
C GLU A 839 31.36 -79.19 -51.14
N GLU A 840 31.40 -77.84 -50.98
CA GLU A 840 32.19 -76.67 -51.48
C GLU A 840 31.80 -75.45 -50.56
N GLU A 841 32.37 -74.22 -50.54
CA GLU A 841 33.46 -73.53 -51.25
C GLU A 841 34.27 -72.67 -50.23
N ALA A 842 34.65 -71.40 -50.47
CA ALA A 842 35.56 -70.61 -49.61
C ALA A 842 35.23 -69.10 -49.39
N SER A 843 36.05 -68.49 -48.51
CA SER A 843 36.58 -67.10 -48.55
C SER A 843 36.05 -65.97 -47.61
N GLU A 844 37.00 -65.39 -46.85
CA GLU A 844 37.24 -63.96 -46.51
C GLU A 844 36.16 -63.04 -45.84
N THR A 845 36.48 -61.97 -45.07
CA THR A 845 37.60 -61.59 -44.15
C THR A 845 37.19 -60.39 -43.25
N THR A 846 38.06 -60.00 -42.31
CA THR A 846 38.14 -58.70 -41.57
C THR A 846 37.32 -58.53 -40.28
N THR A 847 37.65 -57.48 -39.51
CA THR A 847 37.62 -57.49 -38.03
C THR A 847 37.12 -56.17 -37.40
N ALA A 848 36.70 -56.26 -36.13
CA ALA A 848 36.53 -55.13 -35.22
C ALA A 848 37.20 -55.46 -33.86
N PRO A 849 37.66 -54.48 -33.08
CA PRO A 849 38.39 -54.72 -31.83
C PRO A 849 37.47 -55.16 -30.69
N VAL A 850 38.02 -55.98 -29.78
CA VAL A 850 37.37 -56.36 -28.52
C VAL A 850 37.72 -55.33 -27.44
N GLU A 851 36.73 -54.74 -26.76
CA GLU A 851 36.97 -53.95 -25.54
C GLU A 851 37.55 -54.87 -24.45
N GLU A 852 38.64 -54.46 -23.79
CA GLU A 852 39.12 -55.18 -22.61
C GLU A 852 38.17 -55.00 -21.42
N GLU A 853 37.75 -56.09 -20.79
CA GLU A 853 37.15 -56.01 -19.46
C GLU A 853 38.21 -55.55 -18.45
N THR A 854 37.95 -54.39 -17.86
CA THR A 854 38.64 -53.84 -16.69
C THR A 854 37.64 -53.72 -15.55
N MET A 855 37.84 -54.49 -14.47
CA MET A 855 37.05 -54.30 -13.26
C MET A 855 37.44 -52.97 -12.60
N ASP A 856 36.45 -52.14 -12.27
CA ASP A 856 36.72 -50.81 -11.68
C ASP A 856 37.52 -50.91 -10.36
N PRO A 857 38.31 -49.88 -10.02
CA PRO A 857 38.94 -49.80 -8.71
C PRO A 857 37.90 -49.61 -7.59
N PRO A 858 38.23 -50.01 -6.34
CA PRO A 858 37.37 -49.83 -5.17
C PRO A 858 36.76 -48.43 -5.08
N THR A 859 35.48 -48.39 -4.75
CA THR A 859 34.63 -47.18 -4.74
C THR A 859 35.01 -46.24 -3.60
N TYR A 860 35.50 -46.81 -2.50
CA TYR A 860 36.06 -46.13 -1.35
C TYR A 860 37.50 -46.61 -1.12
N LYS A 861 38.29 -45.81 -0.42
CA LYS A 861 39.60 -46.18 0.10
C LYS A 861 39.68 -45.93 1.60
N GLN A 862 40.66 -46.51 2.28
CA GLN A 862 40.82 -46.30 3.72
C GLN A 862 41.12 -44.83 4.07
N GLU A 863 41.77 -44.06 3.19
CA GLU A 863 41.97 -42.63 3.42
C GLU A 863 40.66 -41.84 3.48
N ASP A 864 39.60 -42.31 2.82
CA ASP A 864 38.30 -41.63 2.76
C ASP A 864 37.52 -41.71 4.08
N LEU A 865 37.79 -42.73 4.91
CA LEU A 865 37.17 -42.90 6.23
C LEU A 865 37.80 -42.00 7.30
N THR A 866 39.04 -41.54 7.09
CA THR A 866 39.86 -40.89 8.14
C THR A 866 39.19 -39.69 8.80
N LEU A 867 38.40 -38.89 8.07
CA LEU A 867 37.66 -37.76 8.65
C LEU A 867 36.53 -38.21 9.58
N ILE A 868 35.82 -39.29 9.23
CA ILE A 868 34.72 -39.82 10.03
C ILE A 868 35.28 -40.56 11.25
N GLU A 869 36.36 -41.33 11.07
CA GLU A 869 37.10 -41.98 12.16
C GLU A 869 37.62 -40.95 13.17
N GLN A 870 38.22 -39.85 12.70
CA GLN A 870 38.69 -38.76 13.57
C GLN A 870 37.54 -38.03 14.28
N LEU A 871 36.42 -37.76 13.60
CA LEU A 871 35.27 -37.10 14.22
C LEU A 871 34.57 -38.00 15.24
N ASP A 872 34.44 -39.31 14.97
CA ASP A 872 33.88 -40.27 15.93
C ASP A 872 34.76 -40.37 17.19
N GLU A 873 36.09 -40.43 17.02
CA GLU A 873 37.04 -40.44 18.13
C GLU A 873 37.04 -39.11 18.92
N GLU A 874 37.13 -37.96 18.25
CA GLU A 874 37.09 -36.62 18.90
C GLU A 874 35.80 -36.43 19.70
N ILE A 875 34.64 -36.73 19.08
CA ILE A 875 33.33 -36.55 19.70
C ILE A 875 33.15 -37.55 20.84
N SER A 876 33.56 -38.81 20.68
CA SER A 876 33.46 -39.82 21.74
C SER A 876 34.34 -39.48 22.95
N ILE A 877 35.58 -39.02 22.73
CA ILE A 877 36.48 -38.58 23.80
C ILE A 877 35.90 -37.33 24.49
N TRP A 878 35.48 -36.32 23.73
CA TRP A 878 34.85 -35.11 24.27
C TRP A 878 33.61 -35.45 25.11
N LEU A 879 32.75 -36.34 24.62
CA LEU A 879 31.51 -36.75 25.29
C LEU A 879 31.81 -37.53 26.58
N ALA A 880 32.77 -38.45 26.55
CA ALA A 880 33.25 -39.19 27.72
C ALA A 880 33.93 -38.28 28.76
N GLU A 881 34.60 -37.21 28.33
CA GLU A 881 35.19 -36.21 29.23
C GLU A 881 34.16 -35.26 29.85
N ILE A 882 33.15 -34.81 29.08
CA ILE A 882 32.25 -33.73 29.50
C ILE A 882 31.00 -34.25 30.23
N LEU A 883 30.51 -35.46 29.94
CA LEU A 883 29.37 -36.04 30.66
C LEU A 883 29.61 -36.22 32.17
N PRO A 884 30.76 -36.73 32.65
CA PRO A 884 31.03 -36.82 34.09
C PRO A 884 31.10 -35.45 34.75
N LYS A 885 31.69 -34.45 34.06
CA LYS A 885 31.79 -33.07 34.54
C LYS A 885 30.39 -32.43 34.65
N GLN A 886 29.52 -32.61 33.66
CA GLN A 886 28.13 -32.12 33.68
C GLN A 886 27.25 -32.86 34.71
N LYS A 887 27.48 -34.15 34.95
CA LYS A 887 26.76 -34.94 35.98
C LYS A 887 27.22 -34.66 37.42
N ALA A 888 28.34 -33.97 37.60
CA ALA A 888 28.82 -33.54 38.91
C ALA A 888 28.27 -32.16 39.34
N LEU A 889 27.58 -31.45 38.44
CA LEU A 889 26.90 -30.19 38.71
C LEU A 889 25.54 -30.41 39.39
N GLN A 890 25.13 -29.46 40.24
CA GLN A 890 23.78 -29.39 40.78
C GLN A 890 22.80 -28.84 39.73
N ALA A 891 21.50 -29.07 39.92
CA ALA A 891 20.47 -28.50 39.03
C ALA A 891 20.44 -26.95 39.03
N THR A 892 21.02 -26.34 40.06
CA THR A 892 21.18 -24.89 40.23
C THR A 892 22.49 -24.34 39.64
N ASP A 893 23.40 -25.19 39.19
CA ASP A 893 24.65 -24.74 38.55
C ASP A 893 24.41 -24.44 37.06
N ASN A 894 25.24 -23.56 36.50
CA ASN A 894 25.17 -23.26 35.07
C ASN A 894 25.71 -24.45 34.25
N PRO A 895 24.97 -24.97 33.24
CA PRO A 895 25.42 -26.11 32.46
C PRO A 895 26.68 -25.78 31.65
N ILE A 896 27.62 -26.72 31.64
CA ILE A 896 28.86 -26.68 30.85
C ILE A 896 28.73 -27.45 29.53
N LEU A 897 27.68 -28.27 29.41
CA LEU A 897 27.33 -29.04 28.22
C LEU A 897 25.99 -28.54 27.70
N LEU A 898 26.03 -27.66 26.70
CA LEU A 898 24.82 -27.06 26.12
C LEU A 898 24.23 -27.97 25.04
N VAL A 899 22.90 -27.94 24.88
CA VAL A 899 22.18 -28.66 23.82
C VAL A 899 22.73 -28.31 22.43
N LYS A 900 23.07 -27.03 22.23
CA LYS A 900 23.68 -26.56 20.98
C LYS A 900 25.04 -27.21 20.69
N ASP A 901 25.89 -27.38 21.70
CA ASP A 901 27.21 -28.02 21.56
C ASP A 901 27.13 -29.49 21.18
N VAL A 902 26.09 -30.17 21.67
CA VAL A 902 25.75 -31.56 21.34
C VAL A 902 25.22 -31.65 19.90
N GLN A 903 24.29 -30.77 19.52
CA GLN A 903 23.68 -30.74 18.18
C GLN A 903 24.69 -30.37 17.07
N GLU A 904 25.56 -29.38 17.28
CA GLU A 904 26.60 -29.02 16.30
C GLU A 904 27.60 -30.17 16.05
N ARG A 905 27.87 -31.02 17.05
CA ARG A 905 28.73 -32.20 16.90
C ARG A 905 28.02 -33.35 16.20
N ALA A 906 26.78 -33.65 16.57
CA ALA A 906 25.97 -34.65 15.88
C ALA A 906 25.83 -34.32 14.39
N LYS A 907 25.59 -33.04 14.07
CA LYS A 907 25.54 -32.56 12.68
C LYS A 907 26.86 -32.76 11.95
N LYS A 908 28.01 -32.35 12.51
CA LYS A 908 29.33 -32.50 11.85
C LYS A 908 29.64 -33.95 11.47
N LEU A 909 29.34 -34.91 12.36
CA LEU A 909 29.54 -36.33 12.07
C LEU A 909 28.59 -36.82 10.97
N THR A 910 27.31 -36.43 11.04
CA THR A 910 26.30 -36.76 10.02
C THR A 910 26.65 -36.18 8.64
N ASP A 911 27.03 -34.90 8.56
CA ASP A 911 27.41 -34.23 7.33
C ASP A 911 28.62 -34.94 6.67
N ALA A 912 29.62 -35.35 7.47
CA ALA A 912 30.79 -36.09 6.98
C ALA A 912 30.45 -37.50 6.45
N GLN A 913 29.51 -38.22 7.09
CA GLN A 913 28.99 -39.48 6.57
C GLN A 913 28.29 -39.29 5.22
N VAL A 914 27.46 -38.25 5.08
CA VAL A 914 26.74 -37.94 3.84
C VAL A 914 27.71 -37.53 2.72
N ASP A 915 28.73 -36.72 2.99
CA ASP A 915 29.72 -36.31 1.99
C ASP A 915 30.55 -37.49 1.47
N LEU A 916 30.94 -38.43 2.35
CA LEU A 916 31.60 -39.67 1.93
C LEU A 916 30.64 -40.54 1.10
N LEU A 917 29.41 -40.72 1.56
CA LEU A 917 28.42 -41.55 0.88
C LEU A 917 28.09 -40.99 -0.53
N MET A 918 28.06 -39.66 -0.68
CA MET A 918 27.98 -38.93 -1.95
C MET A 918 29.20 -39.08 -2.88
N LYS A 919 30.20 -39.90 -2.53
CA LYS A 919 31.35 -40.22 -3.40
C LYS A 919 31.05 -41.34 -4.40
N SER A 920 30.23 -42.34 -4.05
CA SER A 920 29.89 -43.46 -4.95
C SER A 920 29.08 -42.98 -6.16
N MET A 921 28.02 -42.19 -5.90
CA MET A 921 27.14 -41.56 -6.90
C MET A 921 27.83 -40.64 -7.92
N LYS A 922 29.14 -40.40 -7.79
CA LYS A 922 29.95 -39.59 -8.73
C LYS A 922 30.68 -40.44 -9.78
N LYS A 923 30.59 -41.79 -9.74
CA LYS A 923 31.05 -42.67 -10.84
C LYS A 923 30.06 -42.60 -12.04
N PRO A 924 30.53 -42.48 -13.30
CA PRO A 924 29.65 -42.37 -14.46
C PRO A 924 29.09 -43.73 -14.94
N TYR A 925 27.76 -43.84 -14.99
CA TYR A 925 27.02 -45.06 -15.33
C TYR A 925 27.16 -45.51 -16.80
N LYS A 926 27.73 -46.71 -17.05
CA LYS A 926 27.61 -47.45 -18.33
C LYS A 926 26.50 -48.50 -18.22
N SER A 927 25.39 -48.33 -18.94
CA SER A 927 24.25 -49.26 -18.86
C SER A 927 24.39 -50.49 -19.78
N ALA A 928 24.16 -51.70 -19.26
CA ALA A 928 23.92 -52.90 -20.06
C ALA A 928 22.63 -53.60 -19.59
N ARG A 929 21.63 -53.73 -20.48
CA ARG A 929 20.25 -54.13 -20.10
C ARG A 929 19.78 -55.40 -20.82
N PRO A 930 19.70 -56.56 -20.14
CA PRO A 930 19.00 -57.73 -20.67
C PRO A 930 17.49 -57.62 -20.45
N THR A 931 16.69 -58.07 -21.43
CA THR A 931 15.23 -58.02 -21.38
C THR A 931 14.61 -59.36 -20.91
N LYS A 932 13.48 -59.32 -20.19
CA LYS A 932 12.61 -60.49 -19.98
C LYS A 932 11.12 -60.11 -19.93
N LYS A 933 10.25 -61.11 -20.15
CA LYS A 933 8.88 -60.95 -20.69
C LYS A 933 7.80 -60.72 -19.62
N LYS A 934 6.70 -60.05 -20.01
CA LYS A 934 5.46 -59.91 -19.23
C LYS A 934 4.68 -61.23 -19.14
N THR A 935 4.02 -61.50 -18.00
CA THR A 935 2.84 -62.39 -17.90
C THR A 935 1.84 -61.93 -16.82
N SER A 936 0.54 -62.03 -17.17
CA SER A 936 -0.70 -62.03 -16.35
C SER A 936 -0.76 -61.53 -14.88
N LYS A 937 -1.68 -60.56 -14.66
CA LYS A 937 -2.43 -60.29 -13.39
C LYS A 937 -3.68 -61.21 -13.32
N PRO A 938 -4.30 -61.51 -12.14
CA PRO A 938 -5.27 -60.57 -11.52
C PRO A 938 -5.54 -60.64 -9.98
N LYS A 939 -6.15 -59.55 -9.44
CA LYS A 939 -7.23 -59.37 -8.40
C LYS A 939 -7.43 -60.48 -7.31
N LYS A 940 -7.79 -60.21 -6.03
CA LYS A 940 -8.72 -59.16 -5.49
C LYS A 940 -8.73 -59.08 -3.92
N SER A 941 -9.00 -57.88 -3.36
CA SER A 941 -9.75 -57.55 -2.10
C SER A 941 -9.46 -58.15 -0.69
N LYS A 942 -9.34 -57.24 0.32
CA LYS A 942 -10.02 -57.15 1.67
C LYS A 942 -10.65 -58.42 2.29
N LYS A 943 -10.61 -58.70 3.62
CA LYS A 943 -10.51 -57.85 4.84
C LYS A 943 -10.24 -58.74 6.12
N THR A 944 -9.68 -58.16 7.21
CA THR A 944 -10.00 -58.37 8.68
C THR A 944 -10.16 -59.80 9.29
N LYS A 945 -9.72 -60.19 10.52
CA LYS A 945 -8.75 -59.76 11.59
C LYS A 945 -8.80 -60.84 12.74
N ILE A 946 -7.88 -60.80 13.72
CA ILE A 946 -7.93 -61.37 15.11
C ILE A 946 -7.15 -62.70 15.42
N ASN A 947 -6.06 -62.51 16.19
CA ASN A 947 -5.44 -63.29 17.29
C ASN A 947 -5.13 -64.81 17.22
N SER A 948 -3.85 -65.17 17.45
CA SER A 948 -3.41 -65.72 18.75
C SER A 948 -1.88 -65.72 19.00
N ALA A 949 -1.47 -65.10 20.11
CA ALA A 949 -0.28 -65.34 20.96
C ALA A 949 1.10 -65.82 20.41
N ALA A 950 2.09 -64.94 20.57
CA ALA A 950 3.38 -65.14 21.24
C ALA A 950 4.45 -66.15 20.73
N LYS A 951 5.54 -65.60 20.18
CA LYS A 951 6.91 -65.76 20.71
C LYS A 951 7.77 -64.56 20.31
N GLY A 952 8.47 -63.94 21.26
CA GLY A 952 9.18 -62.68 21.04
C GLY A 952 10.60 -62.84 20.47
N LYS A 953 10.99 -61.89 19.62
CA LYS A 953 12.37 -61.42 19.43
C LYS A 953 12.42 -59.96 19.91
N PRO A 954 13.56 -59.43 20.37
CA PRO A 954 13.65 -58.04 20.83
C PRO A 954 13.45 -57.05 19.68
N THR A 955 12.70 -55.99 19.93
CA THR A 955 12.46 -54.87 19.01
C THR A 955 12.61 -53.56 19.77
N ILE A 956 13.41 -52.65 19.23
CA ILE A 956 13.53 -51.26 19.68
C ILE A 956 13.14 -50.38 18.49
N ASN A 957 12.24 -49.43 18.72
CA ASN A 957 11.88 -48.38 17.74
C ASN A 957 12.96 -47.26 17.80
N PHE A 958 13.10 -46.32 16.87
CA PHE A 958 12.15 -45.22 16.68
C PHE A 958 12.46 -44.35 15.45
N GLY A 959 11.37 -43.73 15.00
CA GLY A 959 11.23 -42.42 14.38
C GLY A 959 9.75 -42.06 14.52
N GLU A 960 9.31 -40.83 14.26
CA GLU A 960 7.86 -40.55 14.32
C GLU A 960 7.08 -41.39 13.27
N GLU A 961 7.74 -41.76 12.16
CA GLU A 961 7.47 -43.00 11.41
C GLU A 961 8.75 -43.83 11.15
N GLY A 962 9.38 -44.35 12.22
CA GLY A 962 10.12 -45.63 12.24
C GLY A 962 11.23 -45.97 11.22
N GLU A 963 11.73 -45.05 10.40
CA GLU A 963 12.69 -45.35 9.32
C GLU A 963 14.12 -44.87 9.62
N ASN A 964 15.06 -45.83 9.67
CA ASN A 964 16.50 -45.60 9.76
C ASN A 964 17.01 -44.68 8.63
N PHE A 965 18.11 -43.98 8.88
CA PHE A 965 18.86 -43.26 7.84
C PHE A 965 19.21 -44.19 6.67
N PHE A 966 19.70 -45.39 6.98
CA PHE A 966 19.79 -46.51 6.05
C PHE A 966 19.54 -47.83 6.78
N LYS A 967 18.94 -48.82 6.08
CA LYS A 967 18.83 -50.20 6.56
C LYS A 967 19.85 -51.06 5.82
N MET A 968 20.97 -51.35 6.47
CA MET A 968 21.84 -52.44 6.04
C MET A 968 21.04 -53.75 6.04
N GLY A 969 21.25 -54.59 5.02
CA GLY A 969 20.65 -55.93 5.00
C GLY A 969 21.17 -56.81 6.15
N GLU A 970 20.51 -57.93 6.47
CA GLU A 970 20.96 -58.86 7.53
C GLU A 970 22.39 -59.41 7.29
N ASN A 971 22.93 -59.27 6.07
CA ASN A 971 24.28 -59.65 5.66
C ASN A 971 25.31 -58.50 5.64
N GLY A 972 24.92 -57.27 5.99
CA GLY A 972 25.78 -56.08 5.85
C GLY A 972 25.87 -55.48 4.44
N GLU A 973 24.85 -55.73 3.60
CA GLU A 973 24.77 -55.15 2.26
C GLU A 973 24.38 -53.65 2.33
N MET A 974 25.09 -52.82 1.56
CA MET A 974 24.87 -51.38 1.43
C MET A 974 23.54 -51.05 0.70
N PRO A 975 22.94 -49.88 0.98
CA PRO A 975 21.79 -49.38 0.22
C PRO A 975 22.11 -49.15 -1.26
N SER A 976 21.10 -49.24 -2.14
CA SER A 976 21.27 -48.92 -3.56
C SER A 976 21.39 -47.42 -3.82
N GLU A 977 21.93 -47.03 -4.98
CA GLU A 977 21.94 -45.62 -5.40
C GLU A 977 20.52 -45.00 -5.48
N GLU A 978 19.49 -45.83 -5.68
CA GLU A 978 18.09 -45.39 -5.70
C GLU A 978 17.61 -45.10 -4.26
N ASP A 979 17.91 -45.98 -3.28
CA ASP A 979 17.62 -45.73 -1.85
C ASP A 979 18.36 -44.51 -1.31
N ILE A 980 19.64 -44.36 -1.69
CA ILE A 980 20.49 -43.22 -1.30
C ILE A 980 19.91 -41.92 -1.84
N LYS A 981 19.54 -41.90 -3.12
CA LYS A 981 18.98 -40.72 -3.76
C LYS A 981 17.60 -40.39 -3.21
N GLU A 982 16.75 -41.39 -2.95
CA GLU A 982 15.46 -41.17 -2.30
C GLU A 982 15.63 -40.66 -0.86
N PHE A 983 16.63 -41.14 -0.11
CA PHE A 983 16.99 -40.59 1.21
C PHE A 983 17.41 -39.12 1.12
N ILE A 984 18.27 -38.74 0.16
CA ILE A 984 18.71 -37.34 -0.02
C ILE A 984 17.53 -36.45 -0.39
N ASP A 985 16.68 -36.86 -1.33
CA ASP A 985 15.45 -36.17 -1.69
C ASP A 985 14.50 -36.06 -0.48
N LYS A 986 14.36 -37.13 0.32
CA LYS A 986 13.56 -37.16 1.54
C LYS A 986 14.11 -36.19 2.59
N GLN A 987 15.43 -36.10 2.79
CA GLN A 987 16.06 -35.14 3.69
C GLN A 987 15.92 -33.69 3.21
N GLN A 988 16.11 -33.40 1.92
CA GLN A 988 15.90 -32.06 1.38
C GLN A 988 14.44 -31.62 1.51
N ARG A 989 13.49 -32.54 1.28
CA ARG A 989 12.05 -32.31 1.54
C ARG A 989 11.76 -32.17 3.04
N HIS A 990 12.42 -32.93 3.92
CA HIS A 990 12.24 -32.81 5.38
C HIS A 990 12.82 -31.52 5.94
N GLN A 991 13.94 -31.04 5.41
CA GLN A 991 14.52 -29.75 5.78
C GLN A 991 13.64 -28.62 5.26
N ALA A 992 13.21 -28.66 3.99
CA ALA A 992 12.26 -27.68 3.46
C ALA A 992 10.93 -27.68 4.25
N ALA A 993 10.43 -28.86 4.66
CA ALA A 993 9.26 -28.99 5.51
C ALA A 993 9.50 -28.51 6.95
N LYS A 994 10.72 -28.67 7.51
CA LYS A 994 11.09 -28.07 8.80
C LYS A 994 11.22 -26.56 8.72
N ASP A 995 11.85 -26.03 7.68
CA ASP A 995 11.98 -24.59 7.43
C ASP A 995 10.59 -23.96 7.17
N GLN A 996 9.68 -24.69 6.52
CA GLN A 996 8.29 -24.29 6.37
C GLN A 996 7.50 -24.44 7.68
N LEU A 997 7.69 -25.50 8.47
CA LEU A 997 7.04 -25.64 9.79
C LEU A 997 7.56 -24.63 10.81
N VAL A 998 8.81 -24.21 10.72
CA VAL A 998 9.37 -23.08 11.49
C VAL A 998 8.69 -21.79 11.06
N LYS A 999 8.55 -21.52 9.75
CA LYS A 999 7.75 -20.37 9.28
C LYS A 999 6.29 -20.42 9.71
N GLU A 1000 5.64 -21.57 9.58
CA GLU A 1000 4.26 -21.75 10.04
C GLU A 1000 4.15 -21.67 11.57
N ALA A 1001 5.21 -21.96 12.33
CA ALA A 1001 5.27 -21.79 13.78
C ALA A 1001 5.59 -20.34 14.17
N GLU A 1002 6.38 -19.61 13.39
CA GLU A 1002 6.60 -18.16 13.52
C GLU A 1002 5.30 -17.41 13.19
N GLU A 1003 4.63 -17.74 12.08
CA GLU A 1003 3.31 -17.23 11.70
C GLU A 1003 2.23 -17.60 12.73
N LYS A 1004 2.24 -18.82 13.29
CA LYS A 1004 1.33 -19.20 14.39
C LYS A 1004 1.68 -18.53 15.71
N ALA A 1005 2.95 -18.29 16.02
CA ALA A 1005 3.35 -17.53 17.21
C ALA A 1005 3.00 -16.04 17.09
N GLU A 1006 3.06 -15.47 15.87
CA GLU A 1006 2.61 -14.12 15.57
C GLU A 1006 1.07 -14.03 15.57
N ALA A 1007 0.36 -15.08 15.13
CA ALA A 1007 -1.09 -15.19 15.26
C ALA A 1007 -1.56 -15.41 16.71
N VAL A 1008 -0.85 -16.19 17.51
CA VAL A 1008 -1.14 -16.41 18.95
C VAL A 1008 -0.79 -15.17 19.78
N LYS A 1009 0.23 -14.39 19.38
CA LYS A 1009 0.43 -13.04 19.93
C LYS A 1009 -0.77 -12.13 19.64
N LYS A 1010 -1.27 -12.12 18.40
CA LYS A 1010 -2.48 -11.35 18.05
C LYS A 1010 -3.70 -11.81 18.84
N SER A 1011 -3.94 -13.12 18.98
CA SER A 1011 -5.09 -13.60 19.76
C SER A 1011 -4.95 -13.33 21.26
N ALA A 1012 -3.73 -13.32 21.82
CA ALA A 1012 -3.50 -12.90 23.21
C ALA A 1012 -3.64 -11.37 23.40
N GLU A 1013 -3.34 -10.57 22.37
CA GLU A 1013 -3.64 -9.14 22.32
C GLU A 1013 -5.15 -8.85 22.12
N GLU A 1014 -5.93 -9.81 21.61
CA GLU A 1014 -7.41 -9.74 21.55
C GLU A 1014 -8.06 -10.25 22.86
N GLU A 1015 -7.67 -11.41 23.40
CA GLU A 1015 -8.22 -11.99 24.64
C GLU A 1015 -7.94 -11.15 25.91
N THR A 1016 -7.05 -10.16 25.84
CA THR A 1016 -6.82 -9.18 26.92
C THR A 1016 -7.74 -7.97 26.87
N THR A 1017 -8.74 -7.92 25.96
CA THR A 1017 -9.65 -6.77 25.80
C THR A 1017 -11.16 -7.02 26.02
N ASP A 1018 -11.64 -8.25 26.12
CA ASP A 1018 -13.06 -8.54 26.44
C ASP A 1018 -13.20 -9.38 27.71
N GLY A 1019 -13.95 -8.87 28.69
CA GLY A 1019 -13.94 -9.44 30.04
C GLY A 1019 -14.88 -8.81 31.08
N ASP A 1020 -16.11 -8.44 30.73
CA ASP A 1020 -17.27 -8.64 31.63
C ASP A 1020 -18.62 -8.65 30.88
N ASP A 1021 -19.68 -9.04 31.57
CA ASP A 1021 -21.10 -8.99 31.21
C ASP A 1021 -21.56 -9.81 29.98
N THR A 1022 -21.84 -11.09 30.21
CA THR A 1022 -23.26 -11.53 30.23
C THR A 1022 -23.45 -12.88 30.93
N VAL A 1023 -24.30 -12.90 31.97
CA VAL A 1023 -24.80 -14.12 32.62
C VAL A 1023 -26.24 -14.35 32.22
N GLU A 1024 -26.53 -15.40 31.45
CA GLU A 1024 -27.88 -15.93 31.26
C GLU A 1024 -28.06 -17.29 31.97
N PRO A 1025 -29.21 -17.53 32.65
CA PRO A 1025 -29.46 -18.77 33.37
C PRO A 1025 -30.06 -19.87 32.47
N VAL A 1026 -29.64 -21.12 32.71
CA VAL A 1026 -30.20 -22.31 32.05
C VAL A 1026 -31.63 -22.58 32.53
N VAL A 1027 -32.57 -22.72 31.59
CA VAL A 1027 -33.89 -23.34 31.82
C VAL A 1027 -34.22 -24.29 30.66
N GLU A 1028 -34.42 -25.57 30.98
CA GLU A 1028 -34.96 -26.56 30.04
C GLU A 1028 -36.49 -26.42 29.90
N ARG A 1029 -37.00 -26.60 28.68
CA ARG A 1029 -38.17 -27.45 28.33
C ARG A 1029 -38.35 -27.48 26.82
N GLU A 1030 -38.46 -28.67 26.22
CA GLU A 1030 -39.70 -29.45 26.05
C GLU A 1030 -40.80 -28.69 25.30
N ASP A 1031 -41.25 -29.33 24.23
CA ASP A 1031 -42.20 -28.79 23.25
C ASP A 1031 -43.67 -29.08 23.66
N ASN A 1032 -44.59 -28.32 23.06
CA ASN A 1032 -46.00 -28.68 22.79
C ASN A 1032 -47.11 -28.34 23.84
N ARG A 1033 -48.22 -27.76 23.31
CA ARG A 1033 -49.58 -27.50 23.90
C ARG A 1033 -49.64 -26.39 24.97
N GLY A 1034 -50.23 -25.20 24.75
CA GLY A 1034 -51.47 -24.84 24.03
C GLY A 1034 -52.49 -24.23 25.02
N HIS A 1035 -53.31 -23.26 24.57
CA HIS A 1035 -54.33 -22.51 25.35
C HIS A 1035 -53.78 -21.54 26.44
N ASP A 1036 -54.38 -20.39 26.77
CA ASP A 1036 -55.64 -19.75 26.27
C ASP A 1036 -55.53 -18.20 26.27
N GLU A 1037 -56.63 -17.51 25.94
CA GLU A 1037 -56.76 -16.04 25.77
C GLU A 1037 -56.52 -15.20 27.06
N LEU A 1038 -55.88 -14.02 26.91
CA LEU A 1038 -56.46 -12.69 27.23
C LEU A 1038 -55.54 -11.51 26.86
#